data_AF-A0A924TBW2-F1
#
_entry.id   AF-A0A924TBW2-F1
#
_cell.length_a   1.000
_cell.length_b   1.000
_cell.length_c   1.000
_cell.angle_alpha   90.00
_cell.angle_beta   90.00
_cell.angle_gamma   90.00
#
_symmetry.space_group_name_H-M   'P 1'
#
loop_
_entity.id
_entity.type
_entity.pdbx_description
1 polymer ?
#
loop_
_entity_poly.entity_id
_entity_poly.type
_entity_poly.pdbx_seq_one_letter_code
_entity_poly.pdbx_strand_id
1 'polypeptide(L)'
;MIEIQLDGQKVEVAEGSMVMHAADAAGTYIPHFCYHKKLSIAANCRMCLVDVEKAPKPMPACATPVTQGMIVRTKSDKALKAQQSVMEFLLINHPLDCPICDQGGECQLQDLAVGYGGSTSRYTEEKRVVFPKDVGPLISMQEMNRCIHCTRCVRFGQEVAGVMELGMIHRGEHSEITTVLGDTIDSELSGNMIDICPVGALTSKPFRYSARTWELSRRKSVSPHDSTGANLIVQVKNNKVMRVVPLENEDVNECWIADRDRFSYEAVNSEERLTAPMVKQGGEWKTTDWTTALEYVARSLTQIKADHGASSIGALGSAHSTTEELHLLAKLVRGLGSDNIDFRTRHADFSSPAAAGTARWLGTSIASLSSMQRVLVVGSFLRKDHPLFAQRIRQAAKKGGKVHSLNALHDDWLMPMAAGMTAAPSAWAASLAQIAAAVASTNGVAAPMAVEPSQAAKDIAASLLTGERKAVLLGNAAAQHPQASQLLALANWIATATGASVGYLTEAANTVGAQLVGAVPSQAGLNAAQMLSGSLKACVLMNVEPAFDAANPSGAIKALESANMVVALTSFKTAALDCADVLLPIAPFTETSGTFVNAEGRVQSFHGVVRPLGDARPAWKVLRVLGNMLGVAGFNFETSEDVRAEALGDGATVASRLNNATSTVVEQAVAPSGFERISDVPIYAADALVRRASGLQHTADAAPLAVSLPSALWTQLGLTAGASVGVSQETAHGLAQATLPAKLDASLAPTAVRVPAGHAATAMLGAMFGSLTVEKV
;
A
#
# COMPACT_ATOMS: atom_id res chain seq x y z
N MET A 1 -18.31 6.74 33.58
CA MET A 1 -17.56 8.00 33.41
C MET A 1 -17.04 8.42 34.78
N ILE A 2 -15.81 8.93 34.85
CA ILE A 2 -15.18 9.46 36.06
C ILE A 2 -15.05 10.97 35.89
N GLU A 3 -15.45 11.73 36.90
CA GLU A 3 -15.28 13.20 36.94
C GLU A 3 -13.99 13.56 37.69
N ILE A 4 -13.16 14.39 37.09
CA ILE A 4 -11.99 15.01 37.72
C ILE A 4 -12.04 16.54 37.60
N GLN A 5 -11.23 17.23 38.40
CA GLN A 5 -10.97 18.66 38.24
C GLN A 5 -9.56 18.87 37.66
N LEU A 6 -9.46 19.36 36.43
CA LEU A 6 -8.21 19.70 35.75
C LEU A 6 -8.10 21.23 35.64
N ASP A 7 -7.09 21.82 36.28
CA ASP A 7 -6.87 23.29 36.29
C ASP A 7 -8.14 24.10 36.66
N GLY A 8 -8.92 23.57 37.58
CA GLY A 8 -10.18 24.18 38.04
C GLY A 8 -11.41 23.80 37.21
N GLN A 9 -11.24 23.21 36.02
CA GLN A 9 -12.33 22.77 35.15
C GLN A 9 -12.75 21.33 35.46
N LYS A 10 -14.06 21.05 35.45
CA LYS A 10 -14.59 19.69 35.56
C LYS A 10 -14.47 18.98 34.22
N VAL A 11 -13.93 17.77 34.22
CA VAL A 11 -13.70 16.95 33.03
C VAL A 11 -14.19 15.54 33.30
N GLU A 12 -15.00 15.01 32.38
CA GLU A 12 -15.46 13.63 32.44
C GLU A 12 -14.73 12.77 31.41
N VAL A 13 -14.24 11.61 31.86
CA VAL A 13 -13.57 10.63 30.98
C VAL A 13 -14.00 9.21 31.29
N ALA A 14 -13.72 8.28 30.37
CA ALA A 14 -13.98 6.86 30.58
C ALA A 14 -13.13 6.32 31.75
N GLU A 15 -13.68 5.36 32.50
CA GLU A 15 -12.94 4.65 33.54
C GLU A 15 -11.72 3.93 32.96
N GLY A 16 -10.60 3.92 33.69
CA GLY A 16 -9.31 3.43 33.21
C GLY A 16 -8.50 4.42 32.36
N SER A 17 -9.04 5.63 32.11
CA SER A 17 -8.29 6.69 31.44
C SER A 17 -7.12 7.21 32.29
N MET A 18 -6.09 7.74 31.62
CA MET A 18 -4.98 8.43 32.26
C MET A 18 -5.28 9.93 32.36
N VAL A 19 -4.59 10.64 33.24
CA VAL A 19 -4.67 12.11 33.34
C VAL A 19 -4.39 12.78 31.98
N MET A 20 -3.50 12.22 31.16
CA MET A 20 -3.26 12.70 29.79
C MET A 20 -4.53 12.69 28.92
N HIS A 21 -5.35 11.65 29.00
CA HIS A 21 -6.60 11.58 28.22
C HIS A 21 -7.62 12.60 28.69
N ALA A 22 -7.67 12.89 30.00
CA ALA A 22 -8.51 13.96 30.52
C ALA A 22 -8.01 15.34 30.10
N ALA A 23 -6.69 15.54 30.00
CA ALA A 23 -6.13 16.76 29.46
C ALA A 23 -6.49 16.96 27.98
N ASP A 24 -6.40 15.90 27.17
CA ASP A 24 -6.82 15.92 25.75
C ASP A 24 -8.33 16.25 25.63
N ALA A 25 -9.18 15.62 26.45
CA ALA A 25 -10.62 15.88 26.47
C ALA A 25 -10.97 17.32 26.87
N ALA A 26 -10.14 17.95 27.72
CA ALA A 26 -10.29 19.34 28.15
C ALA A 26 -9.59 20.36 27.23
N GLY A 27 -8.95 19.91 26.13
CA GLY A 27 -8.14 20.78 25.27
C GLY A 27 -6.91 21.38 25.98
N THR A 28 -6.46 20.78 27.07
CA THR A 28 -5.31 21.23 27.86
C THR A 28 -4.05 20.49 27.43
N TYR A 29 -3.07 21.22 26.88
CA TYR A 29 -1.80 20.64 26.47
C TYR A 29 -0.88 20.37 27.67
N ILE A 30 -0.43 19.12 27.81
CA ILE A 30 0.62 18.73 28.76
C ILE A 30 1.89 18.37 27.97
N PRO A 31 3.06 18.96 28.28
CA PRO A 31 4.28 18.72 27.51
C PRO A 31 4.78 17.27 27.66
N HIS A 32 5.13 16.61 26.55
CA HIS A 32 5.51 15.20 26.58
C HIS A 32 6.41 14.79 25.40
N PHE A 33 7.37 13.88 25.64
CA PHE A 33 8.26 13.35 24.58
C PHE A 33 8.13 11.85 24.32
N CYS A 34 7.76 11.05 25.32
CA CYS A 34 7.66 9.59 25.13
C CYS A 34 6.22 9.13 24.94
N TYR A 35 5.22 9.90 25.38
CA TYR A 35 3.82 9.56 25.17
C TYR A 35 3.46 9.71 23.69
N HIS A 36 2.74 8.75 23.12
CA HIS A 36 2.15 8.84 21.79
C HIS A 36 0.83 8.08 21.85
N LYS A 37 -0.27 8.66 21.37
CA LYS A 37 -1.64 8.12 21.53
C LYS A 37 -1.85 6.71 20.94
N LYS A 38 -1.01 6.30 19.99
CA LYS A 38 -1.03 4.98 19.35
C LYS A 38 0.02 3.99 19.87
N LEU A 39 0.81 4.37 20.87
CA LEU A 39 1.79 3.48 21.50
C LEU A 39 1.44 3.24 22.96
N SER A 40 2.00 2.17 23.52
CA SER A 40 1.97 1.89 24.94
C SER A 40 2.56 3.05 25.76
N ILE A 41 2.25 3.09 27.05
CA ILE A 41 2.77 4.12 27.95
C ILE A 41 4.11 3.64 28.55
N ALA A 42 5.18 4.41 28.31
CA ALA A 42 6.50 4.10 28.89
C ALA A 42 6.90 5.01 30.07
N ALA A 43 6.43 6.26 30.09
CA ALA A 43 6.81 7.28 31.07
C ALA A 43 8.34 7.56 31.21
N ASN A 44 9.14 7.29 30.16
CA ASN A 44 10.59 7.48 30.12
C ASN A 44 11.03 8.95 30.32
N CYS A 45 10.38 9.90 29.64
CA CYS A 45 10.89 11.28 29.57
C CYS A 45 10.60 12.12 30.80
N ARG A 46 9.60 11.76 31.61
CA ARG A 46 9.10 12.57 32.74
C ARG A 46 8.69 14.02 32.41
N MET A 47 8.56 14.40 31.14
CA MET A 47 8.18 15.77 30.78
C MET A 47 6.72 16.11 31.14
N CYS A 48 5.84 15.10 31.22
CA CYS A 48 4.42 15.26 31.52
C CYS A 48 4.10 15.30 33.02
N LEU A 49 5.04 15.69 33.87
CA LEU A 49 4.82 15.76 35.32
C LEU A 49 3.81 16.88 35.65
N VAL A 50 2.76 16.51 36.37
CA VAL A 50 1.69 17.40 36.85
C VAL A 50 1.53 17.26 38.37
N ASP A 51 0.92 18.26 39.01
CA ASP A 51 0.66 18.22 40.44
C ASP A 51 -0.74 17.69 40.73
N VAL A 52 -0.79 16.48 41.28
CA VAL A 52 -2.03 15.84 41.70
C VAL A 52 -2.21 16.08 43.19
N GLU A 53 -3.39 16.55 43.58
CA GLU A 53 -3.67 16.83 44.98
C GLU A 53 -3.49 15.58 45.86
N LYS A 54 -2.92 15.78 47.05
CA LYS A 54 -2.54 14.71 48.01
C LYS A 54 -1.42 13.78 47.52
N ALA A 55 -0.88 13.96 46.32
CA ALA A 55 0.31 13.24 45.89
C ALA A 55 1.59 13.92 46.42
N PRO A 56 2.52 13.18 47.06
CA PRO A 56 3.72 13.75 47.68
C PRO A 56 4.72 14.32 46.68
N LYS A 57 4.62 13.92 45.41
CA LYS A 57 5.52 14.33 44.31
C LYS A 57 4.71 14.61 43.04
N PRO A 58 5.28 15.37 42.07
CA PRO A 58 4.69 15.47 40.74
C PRO A 58 4.49 14.08 40.13
N MET A 59 3.35 13.87 39.48
CA MET A 59 2.94 12.58 38.94
C MET A 59 2.96 12.63 37.40
N PRO A 60 3.40 11.57 36.70
CA PRO A 60 3.43 11.56 35.25
C PRO A 60 2.00 11.45 34.70
N ALA A 61 1.53 12.48 34.00
CA ALA A 61 0.17 12.51 33.46
C ALA A 61 -0.13 11.33 32.51
N CYS A 62 0.87 10.88 31.75
CA CYS A 62 0.71 9.78 30.81
C CYS A 62 0.44 8.41 31.46
N ALA A 63 0.80 8.22 32.73
CA ALA A 63 0.76 6.92 33.41
C ALA A 63 -0.01 6.94 34.74
N THR A 64 -0.64 8.07 35.07
CA THR A 64 -1.44 8.22 36.29
C THR A 64 -2.90 8.01 35.91
N PRO A 65 -3.55 6.92 36.36
CA PRO A 65 -4.97 6.71 36.13
C PRO A 65 -5.81 7.78 36.83
N VAL A 66 -6.91 8.20 36.21
CA VAL A 66 -7.84 9.13 36.86
C VAL A 66 -8.65 8.40 37.94
N THR A 67 -8.99 9.12 39.01
CA THR A 67 -9.88 8.64 40.08
C THR A 67 -10.97 9.68 40.32
N GLN A 68 -12.13 9.26 40.81
CA GLN A 68 -13.26 10.16 41.05
C GLN A 68 -12.88 11.31 41.98
N GLY A 69 -13.17 12.54 41.56
CA GLY A 69 -12.85 13.75 42.31
C GLY A 69 -11.35 14.08 42.38
N MET A 70 -10.51 13.45 41.54
CA MET A 70 -9.10 13.80 41.45
C MET A 70 -8.93 15.27 41.04
N ILE A 71 -8.07 16.00 41.73
CA ILE A 71 -7.73 17.39 41.40
C ILE A 71 -6.30 17.42 40.84
N VAL A 72 -6.17 17.88 39.60
CA VAL A 72 -4.90 17.96 38.86
C VAL A 72 -4.62 19.41 38.49
N ARG A 73 -3.39 19.87 38.78
CA ARG A 73 -2.90 21.20 38.47
C ARG A 73 -1.70 21.07 37.53
N THR A 74 -1.82 21.52 36.28
CA THR A 74 -0.76 21.41 35.27
C THR A 74 0.22 22.59 35.34
N LYS A 75 -0.21 23.72 35.88
CA LYS A 75 0.55 24.99 35.96
C LYS A 75 0.92 25.42 37.39
N SER A 76 0.91 24.51 38.36
CA SER A 76 1.40 24.86 39.71
C SER A 76 2.92 25.04 39.72
N ASP A 77 3.45 25.82 40.66
CA ASP A 77 4.90 26.01 40.83
C ASP A 77 5.66 24.68 40.91
N LYS A 78 5.06 23.69 41.56
CA LYS A 78 5.61 22.35 41.71
C LYS A 78 5.68 21.60 40.36
N ALA A 79 4.66 21.72 39.52
CA ALA A 79 4.65 21.12 38.18
C ALA A 79 5.64 21.83 37.25
N LEU A 80 5.64 23.16 37.21
CA LEU A 80 6.51 23.96 36.34
C LEU A 80 7.99 23.75 36.67
N LYS A 81 8.38 23.77 37.95
CA LYS A 81 9.76 23.49 38.37
C LYS A 81 10.23 22.08 37.99
N ALA A 82 9.32 21.09 38.08
CA ALA A 82 9.63 19.72 37.67
C ALA A 82 9.86 19.62 36.16
N GLN A 83 9.02 20.25 35.35
CA GLN A 83 9.15 20.29 33.89
C GLN A 83 10.43 21.01 33.45
N GLN A 84 10.76 22.16 34.05
CA GLN A 84 12.02 22.88 33.80
C GLN A 84 13.24 22.03 34.13
N SER A 85 13.22 21.32 35.27
CA SER A 85 14.31 20.43 35.68
C SER A 85 14.48 19.26 34.71
N VAL A 86 13.38 18.65 34.28
CA VAL A 86 13.39 17.58 33.27
C VAL A 86 13.95 18.07 31.94
N MET A 87 13.56 19.28 31.51
CA MET A 87 14.10 19.87 30.29
C MET A 87 15.62 20.07 30.39
N GLU A 88 16.12 20.57 31.53
CA GLU A 88 17.56 20.68 31.75
C GLU A 88 18.25 19.31 31.65
N PHE A 89 17.72 18.27 32.29
CA PHE A 89 18.25 16.90 32.18
C PHE A 89 18.27 16.35 30.76
N LEU A 90 17.26 16.66 29.94
CA LEU A 90 17.24 16.24 28.54
C LEU A 90 18.30 16.98 27.71
N LEU A 91 18.60 18.24 28.07
CA LEU A 91 19.55 19.09 27.36
C LEU A 91 21.01 18.91 27.81
N ILE A 92 21.29 18.31 28.99
CA ILE A 92 22.68 18.12 29.45
C ILE A 92 23.52 17.34 28.43
N ASN A 93 22.94 16.30 27.83
CA ASN A 93 23.60 15.41 26.88
C ASN A 93 23.15 15.64 25.43
N HIS A 94 22.20 16.55 25.18
CA HIS A 94 21.79 16.90 23.82
C HIS A 94 22.78 17.90 23.19
N PRO A 95 23.22 17.70 21.94
CA PRO A 95 24.18 18.58 21.28
C PRO A 95 23.52 19.90 20.87
N LEU A 96 24.32 20.96 20.72
CA LEU A 96 23.87 22.29 20.25
C LEU A 96 23.78 22.36 18.72
N ASP A 97 23.21 21.30 18.14
CA ASP A 97 23.14 21.09 16.70
C ASP A 97 21.95 21.77 16.03
N CYS A 98 21.12 22.49 16.77
CA CYS A 98 19.86 23.05 16.26
C CYS A 98 20.00 23.78 14.89
N PRO A 99 21.07 24.57 14.63
CA PRO A 99 21.24 25.24 13.33
C PRO A 99 21.48 24.28 12.15
N ILE A 100 22.12 23.12 12.38
CA ILE A 100 22.44 22.13 11.35
C ILE A 100 21.40 21.00 11.29
N CYS A 101 20.69 20.72 12.38
CA CYS A 101 19.71 19.66 12.53
C CYS A 101 18.61 19.73 11.45
N ASP A 102 18.35 18.63 10.75
CA ASP A 102 17.34 18.54 9.67
C ASP A 102 15.94 18.93 10.15
N GLN A 103 15.53 18.39 11.31
CA GLN A 103 14.24 18.69 11.97
C GLN A 103 14.23 20.04 12.71
N GLY A 104 15.24 20.90 12.56
CA GLY A 104 15.21 22.25 13.12
C GLY A 104 13.94 22.99 12.64
N GLY A 105 13.18 23.56 13.58
CA GLY A 105 11.90 24.23 13.33
C GLY A 105 10.65 23.34 13.39
N GLU A 106 10.81 22.01 13.45
CA GLU A 106 9.72 21.04 13.67
C GLU A 106 10.06 20.02 14.77
N CYS A 107 11.13 20.31 15.52
CA CYS A 107 11.64 19.47 16.59
C CYS A 107 10.84 19.74 17.87
N GLN A 108 10.11 18.72 18.35
CA GLN A 108 9.34 18.84 19.59
C GLN A 108 10.23 19.26 20.78
N LEU A 109 11.50 18.83 20.82
CA LEU A 109 12.44 19.22 21.89
C LEU A 109 12.78 20.70 21.83
N GLN A 110 12.93 21.26 20.62
CA GLN A 110 13.18 22.68 20.46
C GLN A 110 12.00 23.51 20.97
N ASP A 111 10.78 23.17 20.54
CA ASP A 111 9.56 23.90 20.91
C ASP A 111 9.31 23.86 22.42
N LEU A 112 9.45 22.67 23.01
CA LEU A 112 9.24 22.50 24.46
C LEU A 112 10.38 23.12 25.28
N ALA A 113 11.62 23.16 24.78
CA ALA A 113 12.71 23.84 25.47
C ALA A 113 12.47 25.35 25.58
N VAL A 114 11.95 25.98 24.53
CA VAL A 114 11.60 27.42 24.54
C VAL A 114 10.44 27.71 25.50
N GLY A 115 9.40 26.86 25.53
CA GLY A 115 8.21 27.10 26.35
C GLY A 115 8.31 26.65 27.81
N TYR A 116 9.07 25.58 28.09
CA TYR A 116 9.08 24.90 29.39
C TYR A 116 10.50 24.73 29.98
N GLY A 117 11.55 25.12 29.27
CA GLY A 117 12.93 25.08 29.75
C GLY A 117 13.34 26.33 30.54
N GLY A 118 14.49 26.24 31.22
CA GLY A 118 15.18 27.41 31.77
C GLY A 118 15.95 28.17 30.70
N SER A 119 16.26 29.44 30.94
CA SER A 119 17.03 30.29 30.00
C SER A 119 18.53 29.99 29.96
N THR A 120 19.05 29.25 30.93
CA THR A 120 20.47 28.92 31.08
C THR A 120 20.64 27.48 31.57
N SER A 121 21.66 26.78 31.09
CA SER A 121 22.09 25.48 31.63
C SER A 121 23.11 25.67 32.75
N ARG A 122 22.98 24.90 33.83
CA ARG A 122 24.02 24.81 34.88
C ARG A 122 25.09 23.77 34.56
N TYR A 123 24.84 22.91 33.59
CA TYR A 123 25.75 21.83 33.18
C TYR A 123 26.86 22.39 32.28
N THR A 124 28.11 22.22 32.73
CA THR A 124 29.34 22.69 32.06
C THR A 124 30.33 21.58 31.74
N GLU A 125 29.96 20.32 31.95
CA GLU A 125 30.81 19.17 31.68
C GLU A 125 30.73 18.74 30.21
N GLU A 126 31.59 17.79 29.83
CA GLU A 126 31.59 17.22 28.49
C GLU A 126 30.32 16.39 28.24
N LYS A 127 29.68 16.63 27.10
CA LYS A 127 28.50 15.89 26.68
C LYS A 127 28.92 14.51 26.15
N ARG A 128 28.09 13.51 26.38
CA ARG A 128 28.30 12.17 25.79
C ARG A 128 28.35 12.21 24.27
N VAL A 129 29.04 11.23 23.70
CA VAL A 129 29.12 10.98 22.25
C VAL A 129 28.60 9.59 21.94
N VAL A 130 27.78 9.50 20.89
CA VAL A 130 27.15 8.32 20.33
C VAL A 130 27.51 8.27 18.86
N PHE A 131 28.13 7.17 18.43
CA PHE A 131 28.60 7.03 17.06
C PHE A 131 27.46 6.84 16.06
N PRO A 132 27.62 7.33 14.82
CA PRO A 132 26.70 7.08 13.72
C PRO A 132 26.44 5.59 13.49
N LYS A 133 25.22 5.27 13.06
CA LYS A 133 24.80 3.91 12.71
C LYS A 133 24.23 3.92 11.30
N ASP A 134 24.55 2.90 10.51
CA ASP A 134 23.90 2.68 9.22
C ASP A 134 22.84 1.60 9.37
N VAL A 135 21.61 1.94 8.96
CA VAL A 135 20.42 1.12 9.18
C VAL A 135 19.57 0.99 7.92
N GLY A 136 20.20 1.18 6.76
CA GLY A 136 19.54 1.08 5.46
C GLY A 136 19.27 2.43 4.79
N PRO A 137 18.60 2.44 3.64
CA PRO A 137 18.55 3.60 2.75
C PRO A 137 17.48 4.64 3.10
N LEU A 138 16.52 4.31 3.97
CA LEU A 138 15.36 5.17 4.23
C LEU A 138 15.52 6.07 5.46
N ILE A 139 16.03 5.50 6.55
CA ILE A 139 16.19 6.18 7.85
C ILE A 139 17.67 6.51 8.08
N SER A 140 17.95 7.74 8.48
CA SER A 140 19.27 8.16 8.91
C SER A 140 19.38 8.10 10.44
N MET A 141 20.42 7.40 10.92
CA MET A 141 20.87 7.36 12.31
C MET A 141 22.27 7.99 12.47
N GLN A 142 22.53 9.05 11.69
CA GLN A 142 23.83 9.75 11.72
C GLN A 142 23.98 10.62 12.98
N GLU A 143 22.87 11.14 13.53
CA GLU A 143 22.92 12.11 14.63
C GLU A 143 22.29 11.58 15.92
N MET A 144 22.66 10.36 16.28
CA MET A 144 22.17 9.69 17.49
C MET A 144 22.59 10.39 18.80
N ASN A 145 23.56 11.31 18.76
CA ASN A 145 23.83 12.27 19.83
C ASN A 145 22.57 13.06 20.24
N ARG A 146 21.65 13.32 19.30
CA ARG A 146 20.40 14.03 19.54
C ARG A 146 19.35 13.17 20.24
N CYS A 147 19.53 11.85 20.29
CA CYS A 147 18.54 10.93 20.86
C CYS A 147 18.37 11.16 22.37
N ILE A 148 17.13 11.28 22.82
CA ILE A 148 16.76 11.44 24.24
C ILE A 148 16.23 10.14 24.88
N HIS A 149 16.42 8.99 24.22
CA HIS A 149 16.00 7.67 24.70
C HIS A 149 14.53 7.57 25.12
N CYS A 150 13.65 8.27 24.40
CA CYS A 150 12.21 8.19 24.68
C CYS A 150 11.59 6.83 24.32
N THR A 151 12.33 5.99 23.59
CA THR A 151 11.96 4.66 23.05
C THR A 151 10.68 4.62 22.22
N ARG A 152 10.23 5.76 21.65
CA ARG A 152 9.08 5.78 20.72
C ARG A 152 9.34 4.93 19.48
N CYS A 153 10.51 5.03 18.85
CA CYS A 153 10.88 4.24 17.67
C CYS A 153 10.91 2.72 17.93
N VAL A 154 11.50 2.30 19.06
CA VAL A 154 11.54 0.89 19.50
C VAL A 154 10.12 0.34 19.68
N ARG A 155 9.28 1.06 20.42
CA ARG A 155 7.88 0.67 20.65
C ARG A 155 7.06 0.69 19.36
N PHE A 156 7.29 1.66 18.47
CA PHE A 156 6.64 1.66 17.16
C PHE A 156 6.94 0.39 16.38
N GLY A 157 8.22 0.00 16.30
CA GLY A 157 8.63 -1.25 15.63
C GLY A 157 7.87 -2.45 16.20
N GLN A 158 7.96 -2.66 17.52
CA GLN A 158 7.34 -3.81 18.19
C GLN A 158 5.80 -3.79 18.15
N GLU A 159 5.19 -2.63 18.38
CA GLU A 159 3.76 -2.51 18.64
C GLU A 159 2.95 -2.28 17.36
N VAL A 160 3.45 -1.45 16.46
CA VAL A 160 2.74 -1.04 15.25
C VAL A 160 3.28 -1.80 14.04
N ALA A 161 4.58 -1.73 13.79
CA ALA A 161 5.21 -2.38 12.63
C ALA A 161 5.22 -3.92 12.76
N GLY A 162 5.17 -4.43 13.98
CA GLY A 162 5.12 -5.86 14.31
C GLY A 162 6.49 -6.52 14.47
N VAL A 163 7.58 -5.78 14.30
CA VAL A 163 8.96 -6.27 14.40
C VAL A 163 9.83 -5.28 15.16
N MET A 164 10.60 -5.78 16.13
CA MET A 164 11.48 -4.96 16.95
C MET A 164 12.89 -4.91 16.33
N GLU A 165 13.07 -4.06 15.32
CA GLU A 165 14.36 -3.89 14.63
C GLU A 165 15.32 -2.99 15.42
N LEU A 166 14.77 -2.01 16.15
CA LEU A 166 15.51 -1.16 17.07
C LEU A 166 15.36 -1.65 18.51
N GLY A 167 16.47 -1.67 19.24
CA GLY A 167 16.52 -1.91 20.68
C GLY A 167 17.27 -0.79 21.42
N MET A 168 17.25 -0.84 22.74
CA MET A 168 18.07 0.02 23.59
C MET A 168 19.09 -0.84 24.33
N ILE A 169 20.38 -0.65 24.04
CA ILE A 169 21.48 -1.34 24.72
C ILE A 169 22.09 -0.47 25.81
N HIS A 170 22.95 -1.06 26.63
CA HIS A 170 23.61 -0.43 27.80
C HIS A 170 22.62 0.13 28.84
N ARG A 171 23.11 0.94 29.79
CA ARG A 171 22.34 1.50 30.89
C ARG A 171 22.82 2.90 31.26
N GLY A 172 21.91 3.74 31.75
CA GLY A 172 22.23 5.08 32.23
C GLY A 172 22.50 6.03 31.07
N GLU A 173 23.50 6.89 31.20
CA GLU A 173 23.89 7.82 30.14
C GLU A 173 24.52 7.14 28.91
N HIS A 174 25.06 5.94 29.09
CA HIS A 174 25.62 5.12 28.02
C HIS A 174 24.56 4.37 27.20
N SER A 175 23.27 4.52 27.52
CA SER A 175 22.22 3.89 26.73
C SER A 175 22.25 4.36 25.27
N GLU A 176 22.02 3.42 24.35
CA GLU A 176 21.99 3.70 22.91
C GLU A 176 20.83 2.99 22.23
N ILE A 177 20.14 3.72 21.35
CA ILE A 177 19.19 3.11 20.42
C ILE A 177 19.97 2.62 19.19
N THR A 178 19.84 1.33 18.87
CA THR A 178 20.57 0.69 17.77
C THR A 178 19.82 -0.52 17.23
N THR A 179 20.20 -0.99 16.05
CA THR A 179 19.96 -2.39 15.66
C THR A 179 20.97 -3.26 16.42
N VAL A 180 20.50 -4.28 17.13
CA VAL A 180 21.35 -5.04 18.08
C VAL A 180 22.36 -5.92 17.35
N LEU A 181 21.95 -6.46 16.19
CA LEU A 181 22.78 -7.32 15.34
C LEU A 181 23.57 -6.53 14.28
N GLY A 182 23.39 -5.20 14.20
CA GLY A 182 23.95 -4.38 13.14
C GLY A 182 23.22 -4.49 11.80
N ASP A 183 22.03 -5.10 11.79
CA ASP A 183 21.19 -5.24 10.59
C ASP A 183 20.55 -3.91 10.15
N THR A 184 19.95 -3.91 8.97
CA THR A 184 19.13 -2.81 8.46
C THR A 184 17.72 -2.81 9.07
N ILE A 185 17.00 -1.70 8.91
CA ILE A 185 15.57 -1.61 9.22
C ILE A 185 14.80 -1.84 7.92
N ASP A 186 14.06 -2.94 7.85
CA ASP A 186 13.45 -3.49 6.65
C ASP A 186 11.91 -3.53 6.70
N SER A 187 11.29 -3.21 7.84
CA SER A 187 9.83 -3.13 7.91
C SER A 187 9.27 -2.12 6.90
N GLU A 188 8.23 -2.51 6.17
CA GLU A 188 7.50 -1.68 5.20
C GLU A 188 6.77 -0.46 5.81
N LEU A 189 6.80 -0.32 7.14
CA LEU A 189 6.25 0.83 7.89
C LEU A 189 7.36 1.62 8.61
N SER A 190 8.63 1.35 8.35
CA SER A 190 9.76 1.84 9.14
C SER A 190 9.89 3.36 9.11
N GLY A 191 9.59 4.02 8.00
CA GLY A 191 9.71 5.46 7.81
C GLY A 191 8.87 6.29 8.78
N ASN A 192 7.82 5.71 9.37
CA ASN A 192 7.05 6.37 10.44
C ASN A 192 7.87 6.57 11.73
N MET A 193 8.99 5.85 11.89
CA MET A 193 9.93 6.10 12.99
C MET A 193 10.56 7.51 12.91
N ILE A 194 10.59 8.13 11.73
CA ILE A 194 11.06 9.52 11.55
C ILE A 194 10.06 10.49 12.17
N ASP A 195 8.76 10.33 11.89
CA ASP A 195 7.70 11.19 12.41
C ASP A 195 7.50 11.01 13.91
N ILE A 196 7.67 9.78 14.41
CA ILE A 196 7.49 9.48 15.82
C ILE A 196 8.66 9.98 16.67
N CYS A 197 9.82 10.21 16.05
CA CYS A 197 11.01 10.68 16.73
C CYS A 197 10.84 12.16 17.13
N PRO A 198 10.79 12.48 18.44
CA PRO A 198 10.57 13.86 18.89
C PRO A 198 11.81 14.75 18.75
N VAL A 199 12.93 14.16 18.35
CA VAL A 199 14.26 14.76 18.30
C VAL A 199 14.89 14.35 16.97
N GLY A 200 15.61 15.25 16.29
CA GLY A 200 16.20 15.01 14.96
C GLY A 200 17.35 13.99 14.92
N ALA A 201 17.23 12.89 15.66
CA ALA A 201 18.10 11.72 15.71
C ALA A 201 17.74 10.66 14.66
N LEU A 202 16.44 10.51 14.35
CA LEU A 202 15.96 9.70 13.24
C LEU A 202 15.39 10.63 12.19
N THR A 203 16.02 10.70 11.03
CA THR A 203 15.63 11.60 9.93
C THR A 203 15.47 10.83 8.63
N SER A 204 14.78 11.42 7.65
CA SER A 204 14.64 10.80 6.32
C SER A 204 15.97 10.91 5.58
N LYS A 205 16.62 9.78 5.29
CA LYS A 205 17.89 9.77 4.56
C LYS A 205 17.74 10.37 3.14
N PRO A 206 16.66 10.11 2.37
CA PRO A 206 16.43 10.77 1.08
C PRO A 206 16.20 12.29 1.15
N PHE A 207 15.55 12.81 2.19
CA PHE A 207 15.21 14.23 2.31
C PHE A 207 16.29 15.07 3.02
N ARG A 208 17.08 14.45 3.89
CA ARG A 208 18.01 15.11 4.83
C ARG A 208 18.79 16.24 4.17
N TYR A 209 18.70 17.43 4.77
CA TYR A 209 19.36 18.67 4.36
C TYR A 209 18.93 19.28 3.03
N SER A 210 17.87 18.77 2.40
CA SER A 210 17.37 19.31 1.13
C SER A 210 16.53 20.59 1.30
N ALA A 211 15.90 20.78 2.47
CA ALA A 211 15.12 21.98 2.81
C ALA A 211 14.91 22.12 4.31
N ARG A 212 14.54 23.32 4.76
CA ARG A 212 14.04 23.58 6.12
C ARG A 212 12.51 23.54 6.16
N THR A 213 11.95 23.10 7.28
CA THR A 213 10.50 22.90 7.44
C THR A 213 9.65 24.17 7.23
N TRP A 214 10.21 25.35 7.51
CA TRP A 214 9.54 26.64 7.27
C TRP A 214 9.61 27.10 5.81
N GLU A 215 10.48 26.52 4.99
CA GLU A 215 10.50 26.74 3.54
C GLU A 215 9.46 25.87 2.81
N LEU A 216 8.92 24.85 3.49
CA LEU A 216 8.04 23.85 2.91
C LEU A 216 6.58 24.26 3.04
N SER A 217 5.95 24.42 1.88
CA SER A 217 4.49 24.50 1.80
C SER A 217 3.89 23.11 1.97
N ARG A 218 2.82 22.99 2.77
CA ARG A 218 2.12 21.73 3.05
C ARG A 218 0.82 21.67 2.25
N ARG A 219 0.58 20.57 1.54
CA ARG A 219 -0.62 20.36 0.73
C ARG A 219 -1.19 18.96 0.98
N LYS A 220 -2.50 18.85 1.13
CA LYS A 220 -3.19 17.57 1.33
C LYS A 220 -3.25 16.79 0.02
N SER A 221 -3.06 15.49 0.08
CA SER A 221 -3.21 14.56 -1.05
C SER A 221 -3.58 13.15 -0.57
N VAL A 222 -3.67 12.20 -1.50
CA VAL A 222 -4.01 10.79 -1.26
C VAL A 222 -2.99 9.91 -1.98
N SER A 223 -2.56 8.82 -1.34
CA SER A 223 -1.62 7.87 -1.94
C SER A 223 -2.24 7.11 -3.13
N PRO A 224 -1.54 6.96 -4.27
CA PRO A 224 -2.01 6.22 -5.44
C PRO A 224 -1.65 4.73 -5.41
N HIS A 225 -0.87 4.26 -4.44
CA HIS A 225 -0.19 2.96 -4.53
C HIS A 225 -1.12 1.79 -4.24
N ASP A 226 -1.59 1.64 -3.01
CA ASP A 226 -2.48 0.55 -2.62
C ASP A 226 -3.90 1.00 -2.37
N SER A 227 -4.77 0.02 -2.16
CA SER A 227 -6.19 0.24 -1.92
C SER A 227 -6.53 0.85 -0.55
N THR A 228 -5.55 1.14 0.31
CA THR A 228 -5.80 1.94 1.52
C THR A 228 -6.22 3.35 1.12
N GLY A 229 -5.56 3.92 0.10
CA GLY A 229 -5.71 5.32 -0.27
C GLY A 229 -5.34 6.21 0.92
N ALA A 230 -4.15 6.00 1.50
CA ALA A 230 -3.72 6.69 2.71
C ALA A 230 -3.66 8.22 2.52
N ASN A 231 -4.05 8.99 3.54
CA ASN A 231 -4.04 10.44 3.46
C ASN A 231 -2.64 11.00 3.70
N LEU A 232 -2.25 11.95 2.85
CA LEU A 232 -0.89 12.47 2.77
C LEU A 232 -0.86 13.99 2.98
N ILE A 233 0.22 14.47 3.58
CA ILE A 233 0.71 15.84 3.41
C ILE A 233 1.95 15.79 2.53
N VAL A 234 1.81 16.33 1.31
CA VAL A 234 2.94 16.52 0.40
C VAL A 234 3.57 17.87 0.68
N GLN A 235 4.88 17.88 0.92
CA GLN A 235 5.65 19.07 1.26
C GLN A 235 6.47 19.55 0.06
N VAL A 236 6.30 20.81 -0.30
CA VAL A 236 6.75 21.37 -1.58
C VAL A 236 7.60 22.61 -1.37
N LYS A 237 8.71 22.72 -2.12
CA LYS A 237 9.58 23.91 -2.23
C LYS A 237 9.83 24.20 -3.70
N ASN A 238 9.69 25.46 -4.12
CA ASN A 238 9.99 25.89 -5.50
C ASN A 238 9.37 25.00 -6.59
N ASN A 239 8.09 24.63 -6.42
CA ASN A 239 7.35 23.75 -7.32
C ASN A 239 7.95 22.33 -7.47
N LYS A 240 8.76 21.87 -6.50
CA LYS A 240 9.23 20.49 -6.42
C LYS A 240 8.71 19.84 -5.14
N VAL A 241 8.29 18.58 -5.27
CA VAL A 241 7.96 17.76 -4.11
C VAL A 241 9.24 17.39 -3.40
N MET A 242 9.34 17.72 -2.12
CA MET A 242 10.54 17.51 -1.32
C MET A 242 10.44 16.31 -0.39
N ARG A 243 9.25 16.06 0.19
CA ARG A 243 8.95 14.85 0.99
C ARG A 243 7.45 14.68 1.17
N VAL A 244 7.06 13.50 1.64
CA VAL A 244 5.68 13.16 1.98
C VAL A 244 5.62 12.69 3.44
N VAL A 245 4.61 13.16 4.19
CA VAL A 245 4.35 12.77 5.58
C VAL A 245 2.87 12.41 5.74
N PRO A 246 2.47 11.60 6.73
CA PRO A 246 1.08 11.21 6.92
C PRO A 246 0.19 12.41 7.25
N LEU A 247 -1.00 12.46 6.66
CA LEU A 247 -2.13 13.21 7.21
C LEU A 247 -2.93 12.25 8.09
N GLU A 248 -3.23 12.69 9.32
CA GLU A 248 -3.96 11.85 10.25
C GLU A 248 -5.42 11.65 9.83
N ASN A 249 -5.85 10.39 9.75
CA ASN A 249 -7.23 9.99 9.53
C ASN A 249 -7.49 8.63 10.19
N GLU A 250 -8.22 8.64 11.31
CA GLU A 250 -8.56 7.45 12.10
C GLU A 250 -9.31 6.38 11.32
N ASP A 251 -10.12 6.77 10.33
CA ASP A 251 -10.91 5.84 9.52
C ASP A 251 -10.05 5.07 8.51
N VAL A 252 -8.95 5.67 8.05
CA VAL A 252 -8.12 5.15 6.96
C VAL A 252 -6.77 4.70 7.51
N ASN A 253 -5.82 5.61 7.67
CA ASN A 253 -4.41 5.30 7.92
C ASN A 253 -3.93 5.62 9.35
N GLU A 254 -4.82 6.01 10.26
CA GLU A 254 -4.49 6.54 11.59
C GLU A 254 -3.52 7.72 11.43
N CYS A 255 -2.28 7.58 11.88
CA CYS A 255 -1.18 8.52 11.68
C CYS A 255 0.01 7.89 10.94
N TRP A 256 -0.22 6.80 10.22
CA TRP A 256 0.81 5.99 9.57
C TRP A 256 0.67 6.03 8.05
N ILE A 257 1.78 5.83 7.35
CA ILE A 257 1.82 5.56 5.90
C ILE A 257 2.86 4.48 5.61
N ALA A 258 2.72 3.72 4.53
CA ALA A 258 3.75 2.76 4.15
C ALA A 258 4.99 3.47 3.60
N ASP A 259 6.13 2.79 3.61
CA ASP A 259 7.38 3.34 3.09
C ASP A 259 7.27 3.66 1.59
N ARG A 260 6.50 2.86 0.84
CA ARG A 260 6.16 3.20 -0.55
C ARG A 260 5.45 4.55 -0.68
N ASP A 261 4.47 4.84 0.18
CA ASP A 261 3.72 6.10 0.16
C ASP A 261 4.61 7.29 0.55
N ARG A 262 5.59 7.04 1.44
CA ARG A 262 6.49 8.06 1.98
C ARG A 262 7.60 8.44 1.02
N PHE A 263 8.17 7.47 0.32
CA PHE A 263 9.42 7.63 -0.44
C PHE A 263 9.25 7.57 -1.96
N SER A 264 8.09 7.15 -2.48
CA SER A 264 7.84 7.13 -3.94
C SER A 264 7.94 8.50 -4.61
N TYR A 265 7.86 9.60 -3.85
CA TYR A 265 8.02 10.96 -4.37
C TYR A 265 9.37 11.20 -5.06
N GLU A 266 10.41 10.42 -4.74
CA GLU A 266 11.70 10.51 -5.44
C GLU A 266 11.52 10.33 -6.95
N ALA A 267 10.60 9.47 -7.36
CA ALA A 267 10.31 9.22 -8.77
C ALA A 267 9.67 10.43 -9.48
N VAL A 268 8.95 11.29 -8.75
CA VAL A 268 8.28 12.47 -9.33
C VAL A 268 9.32 13.45 -9.88
N ASN A 269 10.49 13.57 -9.26
CA ASN A 269 11.56 14.45 -9.74
C ASN A 269 12.66 13.70 -10.51
N SER A 270 12.45 12.43 -10.86
CA SER A 270 13.45 11.59 -11.55
C SER A 270 13.74 12.09 -12.97
N GLU A 271 14.97 11.85 -13.44
CA GLU A 271 15.38 12.10 -14.82
C GLU A 271 14.67 11.16 -15.82
N GLU A 272 14.08 10.06 -15.35
CA GLU A 272 13.27 9.15 -16.18
C GLU A 272 11.90 9.72 -16.56
N ARG A 273 11.50 10.87 -16.01
CA ARG A 273 10.21 11.50 -16.31
C ARG A 273 10.10 11.82 -17.81
N LEU A 274 8.97 11.47 -18.40
CA LEU A 274 8.62 11.88 -19.75
C LEU A 274 8.14 13.33 -19.71
N THR A 275 8.88 14.24 -20.34
CA THR A 275 8.61 15.69 -20.28
C THR A 275 8.02 16.25 -21.56
N ALA A 276 8.06 15.54 -22.68
CA ALA A 276 7.50 15.96 -23.96
C ALA A 276 6.94 14.75 -24.73
N PRO A 277 5.92 14.93 -25.58
CA PRO A 277 5.43 13.87 -26.45
C PRO A 277 6.53 13.28 -27.33
N MET A 278 6.49 11.97 -27.55
CA MET A 278 7.42 11.28 -28.41
C MET A 278 6.65 10.39 -29.39
N VAL A 279 7.03 10.41 -30.66
CA VAL A 279 6.46 9.56 -31.72
C VAL A 279 7.58 8.76 -32.37
N LYS A 280 7.35 7.47 -32.58
CA LYS A 280 8.28 6.58 -33.25
C LYS A 280 8.07 6.68 -34.76
N GLN A 281 9.12 7.04 -35.50
CA GLN A 281 9.11 7.14 -36.96
C GLN A 281 10.33 6.43 -37.54
N GLY A 282 10.11 5.46 -38.43
CA GLY A 282 11.21 4.68 -39.02
C GLY A 282 12.02 3.89 -37.97
N GLY A 283 11.38 3.49 -36.86
CA GLY A 283 12.04 2.80 -35.75
C GLY A 283 12.72 3.74 -34.74
N GLU A 284 12.85 5.03 -35.04
CA GLU A 284 13.52 6.00 -34.17
C GLU A 284 12.52 6.87 -33.39
N TRP A 285 12.83 7.13 -32.12
CA TRP A 285 12.04 8.00 -31.27
C TRP A 285 12.34 9.47 -31.54
N LYS A 286 11.30 10.25 -31.89
CA LYS A 286 11.40 11.70 -32.09
C LYS A 286 10.53 12.44 -31.08
N THR A 287 11.15 13.36 -30.34
CA THR A 287 10.42 14.31 -29.50
C THR A 287 9.64 15.28 -30.39
N THR A 288 8.38 15.55 -30.03
CA THR A 288 7.47 16.41 -30.80
C THR A 288 6.58 17.24 -29.88
N ASP A 289 5.81 18.17 -30.46
CA ASP A 289 4.83 18.96 -29.73
C ASP A 289 3.49 18.22 -29.58
N TRP A 290 2.63 18.72 -28.68
CA TRP A 290 1.33 18.11 -28.40
C TRP A 290 0.38 18.07 -29.59
N THR A 291 0.38 19.09 -30.45
CA THR A 291 -0.54 19.17 -31.59
C THR A 291 -0.17 18.07 -32.58
N THR A 292 1.10 17.97 -32.93
CA THR A 292 1.62 16.95 -33.84
C THR A 292 1.35 15.53 -33.30
N ALA A 293 1.63 15.27 -32.02
CA ALA A 293 1.41 13.97 -31.41
C ALA A 293 -0.08 13.58 -31.38
N LEU A 294 -0.96 14.50 -30.97
CA LEU A 294 -2.40 14.20 -30.89
C LEU A 294 -3.05 14.08 -32.27
N GLU A 295 -2.62 14.86 -33.26
CA GLU A 295 -3.08 14.70 -34.65
C GLU A 295 -2.68 13.34 -35.21
N TYR A 296 -1.44 12.91 -34.95
CA TYR A 296 -0.96 11.59 -35.35
C TYR A 296 -1.81 10.48 -34.73
N VAL A 297 -2.06 10.54 -33.41
CA VAL A 297 -2.91 9.57 -32.71
C VAL A 297 -4.34 9.58 -33.27
N ALA A 298 -4.95 10.76 -33.41
CA ALA A 298 -6.33 10.88 -33.86
C ALA A 298 -6.52 10.36 -35.30
N ARG A 299 -5.61 10.70 -36.21
CA ARG A 299 -5.63 10.20 -37.59
C ARG A 299 -5.48 8.69 -37.64
N SER A 300 -4.52 8.14 -36.91
CA SER A 300 -4.25 6.71 -36.90
C SER A 300 -5.40 5.90 -36.28
N LEU A 301 -6.02 6.38 -35.18
CA LEU A 301 -7.21 5.74 -34.60
C LEU A 301 -8.39 5.78 -35.58
N THR A 302 -8.59 6.90 -36.27
CA THR A 302 -9.66 7.04 -37.27
C THR A 302 -9.44 6.11 -38.46
N GLN A 303 -8.20 6.00 -38.94
CA GLN A 303 -7.84 5.10 -40.04
C GLN A 303 -8.05 3.64 -39.66
N ILE A 304 -7.55 3.22 -38.48
CA ILE A 304 -7.73 1.85 -37.99
C ILE A 304 -9.21 1.51 -37.81
N LYS A 305 -10.01 2.45 -37.29
CA LYS A 305 -11.47 2.28 -37.20
C LYS A 305 -12.11 2.07 -38.58
N ALA A 306 -11.66 2.80 -39.60
CA ALA A 306 -12.19 2.67 -40.96
C ALA A 306 -11.78 1.33 -41.62
N ASP A 307 -10.53 0.91 -41.44
CA ASP A 307 -9.96 -0.27 -42.11
C ASP A 307 -10.31 -1.59 -41.41
N HIS A 308 -10.41 -1.59 -40.09
CA HIS A 308 -10.53 -2.79 -39.26
C HIS A 308 -11.77 -2.82 -38.35
N GLY A 309 -12.55 -1.74 -38.33
CA GLY A 309 -13.72 -1.59 -37.47
C GLY A 309 -13.39 -1.09 -36.06
N ALA A 310 -14.39 -0.53 -35.38
CA ALA A 310 -14.19 0.03 -34.05
C ALA A 310 -13.76 -1.02 -33.00
N SER A 311 -14.26 -2.26 -33.13
CA SER A 311 -13.94 -3.38 -32.23
C SER A 311 -12.47 -3.83 -32.29
N SER A 312 -11.65 -3.32 -33.20
CA SER A 312 -10.21 -3.58 -33.22
C SER A 312 -9.41 -2.56 -32.38
N ILE A 313 -10.07 -1.56 -31.80
CA ILE A 313 -9.46 -0.56 -30.92
C ILE A 313 -9.80 -0.94 -29.49
N GLY A 314 -8.82 -0.88 -28.59
CA GLY A 314 -9.05 -1.06 -27.16
C GLY A 314 -8.14 -0.19 -26.30
N ALA A 315 -8.41 -0.19 -25.00
CA ALA A 315 -7.58 0.50 -24.04
C ALA A 315 -7.41 -0.27 -22.74
N LEU A 316 -6.24 -0.11 -22.13
CA LEU A 316 -5.90 -0.65 -20.81
C LEU A 316 -5.51 0.50 -19.90
N GLY A 317 -6.28 0.69 -18.83
CA GLY A 317 -6.04 1.74 -17.84
C GLY A 317 -5.58 1.14 -16.52
N SER A 318 -4.59 1.75 -15.87
CA SER A 318 -4.17 1.30 -14.54
C SER A 318 -5.10 1.81 -13.45
N ALA A 319 -5.41 0.96 -12.45
CA ALA A 319 -6.15 1.33 -11.25
C ALA A 319 -5.37 2.26 -10.28
N HIS A 320 -4.14 2.65 -10.63
CA HIS A 320 -3.42 3.78 -10.01
C HIS A 320 -3.83 5.15 -10.60
N SER A 321 -4.60 5.16 -11.70
CA SER A 321 -5.12 6.38 -12.31
C SER A 321 -6.41 6.84 -11.64
N THR A 322 -6.70 8.14 -11.75
CA THR A 322 -7.87 8.74 -11.10
C THR A 322 -9.18 8.28 -11.72
N THR A 323 -10.26 8.45 -10.96
CA THR A 323 -11.62 8.08 -11.39
C THR A 323 -12.02 8.83 -12.67
N GLU A 324 -11.64 10.09 -12.75
CA GLU A 324 -11.87 10.98 -13.87
C GLU A 324 -11.13 10.50 -15.12
N GLU A 325 -9.87 10.10 -14.98
CA GLU A 325 -9.05 9.61 -16.08
C GLU A 325 -9.57 8.28 -16.62
N LEU A 326 -9.93 7.34 -15.75
CA LEU A 326 -10.48 6.05 -16.15
C LEU A 326 -11.88 6.19 -16.77
N HIS A 327 -12.71 7.10 -16.24
CA HIS A 327 -14.01 7.43 -16.83
C HIS A 327 -13.86 7.98 -18.24
N LEU A 328 -12.98 8.97 -18.44
CA LEU A 328 -12.76 9.56 -19.76
C LEU A 328 -12.13 8.57 -20.75
N LEU A 329 -11.25 7.68 -20.29
CA LEU A 329 -10.69 6.63 -21.13
C LEU A 329 -11.79 5.67 -21.60
N ALA A 330 -12.67 5.23 -20.69
CA ALA A 330 -13.79 4.37 -21.02
C ALA A 330 -14.80 5.08 -21.94
N LYS A 331 -15.10 6.36 -21.68
CA LYS A 331 -15.95 7.20 -22.53
C LYS A 331 -15.37 7.38 -23.93
N LEU A 332 -14.06 7.52 -24.06
CA LEU A 332 -13.37 7.69 -25.34
C LEU A 332 -13.49 6.43 -26.20
N VAL A 333 -13.15 5.27 -25.62
CA VAL A 333 -13.20 3.97 -26.32
C VAL A 333 -14.62 3.65 -26.78
N ARG A 334 -15.61 3.85 -25.89
CA ARG A 334 -17.04 3.67 -26.21
C ARG A 334 -17.52 4.65 -27.27
N GLY A 335 -17.09 5.91 -27.19
CA GLY A 335 -17.40 6.93 -28.18
C GLY A 335 -16.82 6.63 -29.57
N LEU A 336 -15.70 5.90 -29.64
CA LEU A 336 -15.18 5.38 -30.90
C LEU A 336 -16.00 4.20 -31.46
N GLY A 337 -16.87 3.60 -30.65
CA GLY A 337 -17.71 2.45 -30.99
C GLY A 337 -17.14 1.11 -30.55
N SER A 338 -16.22 1.10 -29.58
CA SER A 338 -15.63 -0.11 -29.02
C SER A 338 -15.98 -0.27 -27.54
N ASP A 339 -16.18 -1.49 -27.09
CA ASP A 339 -16.35 -1.82 -25.67
C ASP A 339 -15.08 -2.42 -25.03
N ASN A 340 -13.96 -2.42 -25.76
CA ASN A 340 -12.68 -3.00 -25.34
C ASN A 340 -11.94 -2.05 -24.37
N ILE A 341 -12.40 -1.98 -23.13
CA ILE A 341 -11.75 -1.21 -22.06
C ILE A 341 -11.63 -2.12 -20.83
N ASP A 342 -10.45 -2.21 -20.22
CA ASP A 342 -10.30 -2.96 -18.98
C ASP A 342 -9.14 -2.41 -18.15
N PHE A 343 -9.23 -2.52 -16.83
CA PHE A 343 -8.14 -2.19 -15.91
C PHE A 343 -7.43 -3.42 -15.34
N ARG A 344 -8.05 -4.60 -15.47
CA ARG A 344 -7.65 -5.84 -14.77
C ARG A 344 -6.51 -6.57 -15.48
N THR A 345 -5.39 -5.88 -15.72
CA THR A 345 -4.27 -6.38 -16.53
C THR A 345 -3.56 -7.59 -15.93
N ARG A 346 -3.62 -7.78 -14.60
CA ARG A 346 -3.05 -8.94 -13.89
C ARG A 346 -4.04 -10.08 -13.62
N HIS A 347 -5.31 -9.94 -14.02
CA HIS A 347 -6.31 -10.99 -13.79
C HIS A 347 -6.21 -12.11 -14.82
N ALA A 348 -6.41 -13.36 -14.36
CA ALA A 348 -6.54 -14.53 -15.23
C ALA A 348 -8.01 -14.97 -15.43
N ASP A 349 -8.90 -14.65 -14.48
CA ASP A 349 -10.33 -15.00 -14.55
C ASP A 349 -11.20 -13.75 -14.68
N PHE A 350 -12.11 -13.80 -15.65
CA PHE A 350 -13.05 -12.72 -16.01
C PHE A 350 -14.51 -13.19 -16.00
N SER A 351 -14.78 -14.42 -15.58
CA SER A 351 -16.09 -15.08 -15.68
C SER A 351 -17.18 -14.51 -14.76
N SER A 352 -16.79 -13.82 -13.68
CA SER A 352 -17.71 -13.22 -12.71
C SER A 352 -17.40 -11.74 -12.45
N PRO A 353 -17.64 -10.85 -13.43
CA PRO A 353 -17.50 -9.42 -13.22
C PRO A 353 -18.51 -8.92 -12.17
N ALA A 354 -18.23 -7.77 -11.55
CA ALA A 354 -19.25 -7.07 -10.78
C ALA A 354 -20.44 -6.71 -11.69
N ALA A 355 -21.65 -6.67 -11.14
CA ALA A 355 -22.82 -6.22 -11.89
C ALA A 355 -22.59 -4.79 -12.41
N ALA A 356 -23.17 -4.46 -13.57
CA ALA A 356 -23.00 -3.13 -14.17
C ALA A 356 -23.33 -2.01 -13.18
N GLY A 357 -22.44 -1.02 -13.05
CA GLY A 357 -22.58 0.09 -12.11
C GLY A 357 -22.29 -0.25 -10.64
N THR A 358 -21.87 -1.48 -10.33
CA THR A 358 -21.45 -1.91 -8.99
C THR A 358 -19.96 -2.22 -8.94
N ALA A 359 -19.39 -2.32 -7.74
CA ALA A 359 -17.97 -2.63 -7.56
C ALA A 359 -17.73 -3.69 -6.47
N ARG A 360 -16.78 -4.59 -6.74
CA ARG A 360 -16.17 -5.44 -5.71
C ARG A 360 -15.33 -4.57 -4.77
N TRP A 361 -15.43 -4.83 -3.48
CA TRP A 361 -14.88 -3.98 -2.41
C TRP A 361 -14.49 -4.78 -1.17
N LEU A 362 -13.98 -4.12 -0.13
CA LEU A 362 -13.48 -4.72 1.12
C LEU A 362 -14.56 -5.47 1.93
N GLY A 363 -15.84 -5.17 1.70
CA GLY A 363 -16.96 -5.80 2.42
C GLY A 363 -17.22 -5.24 3.82
N THR A 364 -16.35 -4.36 4.29
CA THR A 364 -16.41 -3.68 5.59
C THR A 364 -15.56 -2.40 5.54
N SER A 365 -15.54 -1.59 6.61
CA SER A 365 -14.65 -0.44 6.71
C SER A 365 -13.22 -0.83 7.08
N ILE A 366 -12.22 -0.05 6.65
CA ILE A 366 -10.80 -0.24 6.99
C ILE A 366 -10.62 -0.18 8.52
N ALA A 367 -11.24 0.78 9.18
CA ALA A 367 -11.18 0.92 10.64
C ALA A 367 -11.67 -0.33 11.39
N SER A 368 -12.70 -1.03 10.87
CA SER A 368 -13.25 -2.23 11.52
C SER A 368 -12.23 -3.37 11.63
N LEU A 369 -11.23 -3.42 10.73
CA LEU A 369 -10.17 -4.42 10.72
C LEU A 369 -9.40 -4.47 12.05
N SER A 370 -9.27 -3.34 12.76
CA SER A 370 -8.63 -3.24 14.09
C SER A 370 -9.39 -3.91 15.25
N SER A 371 -10.62 -4.39 14.99
CA SER A 371 -11.54 -4.92 16.00
C SER A 371 -12.14 -6.28 15.63
N MET A 372 -11.70 -6.87 14.52
CA MET A 372 -12.18 -8.17 14.05
C MET A 372 -11.87 -9.28 15.06
N GLN A 373 -12.83 -10.18 15.26
CA GLN A 373 -12.66 -11.34 16.11
C GLN A 373 -12.18 -12.55 15.31
N ARG A 374 -12.62 -12.69 14.05
CA ARG A 374 -12.19 -13.75 13.12
C ARG A 374 -11.89 -13.17 11.76
N VAL A 375 -10.74 -13.53 11.19
CA VAL A 375 -10.39 -13.12 9.82
C VAL A 375 -9.82 -14.32 9.10
N LEU A 376 -10.38 -14.67 7.94
CA LEU A 376 -9.78 -15.62 7.00
C LEU A 376 -9.28 -14.84 5.79
N VAL A 377 -7.98 -14.87 5.53
CA VAL A 377 -7.35 -14.23 4.36
C VAL A 377 -6.98 -15.31 3.33
N VAL A 378 -7.45 -15.17 2.10
CA VAL A 378 -7.21 -16.14 1.02
C VAL A 378 -6.34 -15.49 -0.07
N GLY A 379 -5.23 -16.13 -0.43
CA GLY A 379 -4.34 -15.74 -1.53
C GLY A 379 -3.84 -14.30 -1.43
N SER A 380 -2.99 -14.00 -0.44
CA SER A 380 -2.43 -12.66 -0.22
C SER A 380 -1.00 -12.71 0.28
N PHE A 381 -0.18 -11.77 -0.17
CA PHE A 381 1.10 -11.41 0.43
C PHE A 381 0.88 -10.22 1.37
N LEU A 382 0.00 -10.42 2.36
CA LEU A 382 -0.74 -9.36 3.07
C LEU A 382 0.10 -8.15 3.50
N ARG A 383 1.28 -8.37 4.08
CA ARG A 383 2.17 -7.29 4.52
C ARG A 383 2.70 -6.43 3.37
N LYS A 384 3.02 -7.05 2.24
CA LYS A 384 3.63 -6.37 1.08
C LYS A 384 2.58 -5.82 0.13
N ASP A 385 1.45 -6.52 0.01
CA ASP A 385 0.27 -6.04 -0.71
C ASP A 385 -0.37 -4.84 0.02
N HIS A 386 -0.64 -4.95 1.33
CA HIS A 386 -1.40 -3.97 2.12
C HIS A 386 -0.81 -3.78 3.54
N PRO A 387 0.33 -3.07 3.70
CA PRO A 387 1.00 -2.85 4.98
C PRO A 387 0.08 -2.35 6.10
N LEU A 388 -0.80 -1.39 5.79
CA LEU A 388 -1.70 -0.80 6.77
C LEU A 388 -2.88 -1.72 7.10
N PHE A 389 -3.37 -2.55 6.18
CA PHE A 389 -4.38 -3.55 6.52
C PHE A 389 -3.78 -4.66 7.39
N ALA A 390 -2.56 -5.09 7.09
CA ALA A 390 -1.80 -6.01 7.94
C ALA A 390 -1.62 -5.44 9.35
N GLN A 391 -1.28 -4.15 9.47
CA GLN A 391 -1.17 -3.46 10.75
C GLN A 391 -2.51 -3.43 11.52
N ARG A 392 -3.64 -3.16 10.85
CA ARG A 392 -4.97 -3.15 11.48
C ARG A 392 -5.36 -4.54 11.97
N ILE A 393 -5.19 -5.57 11.14
CA ILE A 393 -5.46 -6.97 11.51
C ILE A 393 -4.55 -7.41 12.65
N ARG A 394 -3.28 -6.97 12.68
CA ARG A 394 -2.36 -7.21 13.80
C ARG A 394 -2.88 -6.61 15.10
N GLN A 395 -3.46 -5.41 15.09
CA GLN A 395 -4.09 -4.83 16.27
C GLN A 395 -5.25 -5.70 16.78
N ALA A 396 -6.08 -6.23 15.88
CA ALA A 396 -7.15 -7.15 16.23
C ALA A 396 -6.59 -8.46 16.84
N ALA A 397 -5.55 -9.04 16.25
CA ALA A 397 -4.88 -10.23 16.77
C ALA A 397 -4.31 -10.00 18.19
N LYS A 398 -3.69 -8.84 18.44
CA LYS A 398 -3.20 -8.43 19.77
C LYS A 398 -4.33 -8.30 20.82
N LYS A 399 -5.55 -7.99 20.38
CA LYS A 399 -6.76 -7.94 21.22
C LYS A 399 -7.47 -9.30 21.36
N GLY A 400 -6.86 -10.39 20.87
CA GLY A 400 -7.41 -11.75 20.96
C GLY A 400 -8.17 -12.22 19.73
N GLY A 401 -8.21 -11.43 18.65
CA GLY A 401 -8.71 -11.85 17.34
C GLY A 401 -7.94 -13.06 16.80
N LYS A 402 -8.61 -13.92 16.03
CA LYS A 402 -8.02 -15.11 15.41
C LYS A 402 -7.91 -14.89 13.90
N VAL A 403 -6.68 -14.95 13.42
CA VAL A 403 -6.34 -14.75 12.01
C VAL A 403 -6.02 -16.10 11.38
N HIS A 404 -6.61 -16.35 10.23
CA HIS A 404 -6.46 -17.56 9.45
C HIS A 404 -6.00 -17.22 8.04
N SER A 405 -5.25 -18.14 7.43
CA SER A 405 -4.79 -17.98 6.04
C SER A 405 -5.06 -19.22 5.19
N LEU A 406 -5.34 -19.00 3.92
CA LEU A 406 -5.24 -20.01 2.86
C LEU A 406 -4.35 -19.43 1.76
N ASN A 407 -3.16 -19.99 1.56
CA ASN A 407 -2.20 -19.50 0.57
C ASN A 407 -1.30 -20.64 0.06
N ALA A 408 -0.41 -20.36 -0.90
CA ALA A 408 0.58 -21.33 -1.39
C ALA A 408 1.80 -21.49 -0.48
N LEU A 409 1.94 -20.63 0.53
CA LEU A 409 3.06 -20.56 1.48
C LEU A 409 2.63 -19.89 2.79
N HIS A 410 3.51 -19.93 3.79
CA HIS A 410 3.32 -19.26 5.08
C HIS A 410 4.27 -18.06 5.22
N ASP A 411 3.89 -16.91 4.65
CA ASP A 411 4.63 -15.66 4.89
C ASP A 411 4.46 -15.20 6.35
N ASP A 412 5.54 -14.65 6.93
CA ASP A 412 5.49 -14.04 8.25
C ASP A 412 4.79 -12.67 8.19
N TRP A 413 3.51 -12.65 8.59
CA TRP A 413 2.70 -11.44 8.67
C TRP A 413 2.95 -10.60 9.94
N LEU A 414 3.94 -10.96 10.76
CA LEU A 414 4.28 -10.32 12.04
C LEU A 414 3.08 -10.22 12.96
N MET A 415 2.26 -11.27 12.99
CA MET A 415 1.10 -11.38 13.85
C MET A 415 0.86 -12.85 14.24
N PRO A 416 0.27 -13.11 15.41
CA PRO A 416 -0.10 -14.47 15.77
C PRO A 416 -1.16 -15.04 14.82
N MET A 417 -0.83 -16.15 14.15
CA MET A 417 -1.74 -16.90 13.30
C MET A 417 -2.43 -18.00 14.13
N ALA A 418 -3.74 -18.15 13.97
CA ALA A 418 -4.54 -19.14 14.71
C ALA A 418 -4.55 -20.51 14.01
N ALA A 419 -4.73 -20.52 12.69
CA ALA A 419 -4.59 -21.71 11.84
C ALA A 419 -4.32 -21.26 10.40
N GLY A 420 -3.71 -22.12 9.58
CA GLY A 420 -3.51 -21.84 8.17
C GLY A 420 -3.59 -23.11 7.34
N MET A 421 -3.94 -22.95 6.06
CA MET A 421 -3.90 -24.01 5.05
C MET A 421 -2.93 -23.62 3.94
N THR A 422 -2.02 -24.54 3.64
CA THR A 422 -1.07 -24.39 2.54
C THR A 422 -1.46 -25.33 1.41
N ALA A 423 -1.72 -24.79 0.23
CA ALA A 423 -2.09 -25.57 -0.95
C ALA A 423 -1.54 -24.92 -2.22
N ALA A 424 -1.21 -25.72 -3.24
CA ALA A 424 -0.84 -25.19 -4.55
C ALA A 424 -1.98 -24.32 -5.12
N PRO A 425 -1.69 -23.31 -5.97
CA PRO A 425 -2.71 -22.38 -6.48
C PRO A 425 -3.94 -23.09 -7.05
N SER A 426 -3.76 -24.11 -7.89
CA SER A 426 -4.85 -24.90 -8.47
C SER A 426 -5.80 -25.54 -7.45
N ALA A 427 -5.31 -25.79 -6.23
CA ALA A 427 -6.03 -26.46 -5.15
C ALA A 427 -6.66 -25.48 -4.14
N TRP A 428 -6.56 -24.16 -4.33
CA TRP A 428 -7.15 -23.17 -3.42
C TRP A 428 -8.68 -23.26 -3.36
N ALA A 429 -9.37 -23.43 -4.50
CA ALA A 429 -10.82 -23.58 -4.50
C ALA A 429 -11.25 -24.85 -3.76
N ALA A 430 -10.59 -25.99 -4.00
CA ALA A 430 -10.84 -27.22 -3.27
C ALA A 430 -10.58 -27.07 -1.75
N SER A 431 -9.51 -26.35 -1.37
CA SER A 431 -9.17 -26.08 0.04
C SER A 431 -10.22 -25.20 0.72
N LEU A 432 -10.72 -24.17 0.03
CA LEU A 432 -11.78 -23.32 0.56
C LEU A 432 -13.12 -24.07 0.60
N ALA A 433 -13.37 -24.99 -0.34
CA ALA A 433 -14.51 -25.89 -0.31
C ALA A 433 -14.46 -26.87 0.89
N GLN A 434 -13.28 -27.32 1.32
CA GLN A 434 -13.15 -28.09 2.56
C GLN A 434 -13.58 -27.29 3.79
N ILE A 435 -13.21 -26.01 3.87
CA ILE A 435 -13.68 -25.12 4.96
C ILE A 435 -15.20 -24.98 4.89
N ALA A 436 -15.75 -24.76 3.68
CA ALA A 436 -17.18 -24.70 3.46
C ALA A 436 -17.90 -25.99 3.90
N ALA A 437 -17.37 -27.16 3.56
CA ALA A 437 -17.92 -28.46 3.95
C ALA A 437 -17.86 -28.68 5.47
N ALA A 438 -16.80 -28.24 6.16
CA ALA A 438 -16.74 -28.30 7.63
C ALA A 438 -17.78 -27.38 8.29
N VAL A 439 -17.97 -26.16 7.76
CA VAL A 439 -19.03 -25.25 8.21
C VAL A 439 -20.41 -25.87 7.96
N ALA A 440 -20.62 -26.46 6.77
CA ALA A 440 -21.86 -27.11 6.37
C ALA A 440 -22.24 -28.25 7.32
N SER A 441 -21.27 -29.12 7.61
CA SER A 441 -21.43 -30.24 8.54
C SER A 441 -21.83 -29.78 9.94
N THR A 442 -21.22 -28.70 10.44
CA THR A 442 -21.53 -28.15 11.77
C THR A 442 -22.92 -27.52 11.82
N ASN A 443 -23.34 -26.82 10.75
CA ASN A 443 -24.63 -26.16 10.67
C ASN A 443 -25.78 -27.07 10.21
N GLY A 444 -25.51 -28.30 9.77
CA GLY A 444 -26.52 -29.21 9.23
C GLY A 444 -27.09 -28.78 7.87
N VAL A 445 -26.30 -28.08 7.05
CA VAL A 445 -26.71 -27.60 5.71
C VAL A 445 -25.92 -28.31 4.61
N ALA A 446 -26.40 -28.25 3.36
CA ALA A 446 -25.67 -28.79 2.21
C ALA A 446 -24.45 -27.92 1.88
N ALA A 447 -23.28 -28.56 1.72
CA ALA A 447 -22.07 -27.90 1.25
C ALA A 447 -22.19 -27.49 -0.23
N PRO A 448 -21.49 -26.44 -0.67
CA PRO A 448 -21.52 -26.01 -2.07
C PRO A 448 -20.81 -27.00 -3.02
N MET A 449 -19.97 -27.88 -2.45
CA MET A 449 -19.25 -28.94 -3.15
C MET A 449 -19.06 -30.12 -2.19
N ALA A 450 -19.20 -31.34 -2.71
CA ALA A 450 -18.93 -32.55 -1.94
C ALA A 450 -17.40 -32.77 -1.83
N VAL A 451 -16.84 -32.48 -0.66
CA VAL A 451 -15.41 -32.69 -0.36
C VAL A 451 -15.24 -33.00 1.12
N GLU A 452 -14.35 -33.94 1.43
CA GLU A 452 -14.03 -34.30 2.82
C GLU A 452 -13.15 -33.22 3.47
N PRO A 453 -13.56 -32.63 4.61
CA PRO A 453 -12.77 -31.61 5.27
C PRO A 453 -11.51 -32.15 5.95
N SER A 454 -10.35 -31.55 5.66
CA SER A 454 -9.13 -31.76 6.44
C SER A 454 -9.25 -31.22 7.87
N GLN A 455 -8.35 -31.63 8.78
CA GLN A 455 -8.35 -31.13 10.15
C GLN A 455 -8.16 -29.61 10.21
N ALA A 456 -7.24 -29.05 9.41
CA ALA A 456 -7.03 -27.61 9.33
C ALA A 456 -8.29 -26.86 8.86
N ALA A 457 -9.04 -27.43 7.90
CA ALA A 457 -10.32 -26.87 7.47
C ALA A 457 -11.37 -26.89 8.59
N LYS A 458 -11.42 -27.95 9.40
CA LYS A 458 -12.29 -28.05 10.58
C LYS A 458 -11.93 -27.00 11.63
N ASP A 459 -10.64 -26.78 11.89
CA ASP A 459 -10.18 -25.79 12.88
C ASP A 459 -10.53 -24.35 12.45
N ILE A 460 -10.33 -24.03 11.17
CA ILE A 460 -10.73 -22.73 10.60
C ILE A 460 -12.25 -22.56 10.65
N ALA A 461 -13.02 -23.59 10.25
CA ALA A 461 -14.48 -23.55 10.28
C ALA A 461 -15.03 -23.34 11.70
N ALA A 462 -14.52 -24.10 12.68
CA ALA A 462 -14.90 -23.96 14.09
C ALA A 462 -14.60 -22.55 14.61
N SER A 463 -13.47 -21.97 14.22
CA SER A 463 -13.12 -20.60 14.58
C SER A 463 -14.10 -19.59 13.97
N LEU A 464 -14.40 -19.67 12.67
CA LEU A 464 -15.32 -18.76 11.95
C LEU A 464 -16.78 -18.86 12.43
N LEU A 465 -17.20 -19.98 13.00
CA LEU A 465 -18.54 -20.13 13.58
C LEU A 465 -18.71 -19.37 14.91
N THR A 466 -17.63 -18.87 15.50
CA THR A 466 -17.66 -18.15 16.79
C THR A 466 -17.39 -16.65 16.63
N GLY A 467 -17.98 -15.83 17.51
CA GLY A 467 -17.83 -14.38 17.47
C GLY A 467 -18.76 -13.70 16.46
N GLU A 468 -18.81 -12.37 16.55
CA GLU A 468 -19.74 -11.50 15.83
C GLU A 468 -19.04 -10.76 14.69
N ARG A 469 -17.84 -10.22 14.92
CA ARG A 469 -17.08 -9.44 13.94
C ARG A 469 -16.14 -10.34 13.16
N LYS A 470 -16.56 -10.75 11.97
CA LYS A 470 -15.88 -11.79 11.19
C LYS A 470 -15.77 -11.38 9.73
N ALA A 471 -14.64 -11.71 9.08
CA ALA A 471 -14.43 -11.41 7.68
C ALA A 471 -13.73 -12.55 6.93
N VAL A 472 -14.16 -12.79 5.69
CA VAL A 472 -13.45 -13.59 4.68
C VAL A 472 -12.92 -12.62 3.62
N LEU A 473 -11.60 -12.45 3.57
CA LEU A 473 -10.92 -11.45 2.76
C LEU A 473 -10.11 -12.14 1.65
N LEU A 474 -10.37 -11.75 0.40
CA LEU A 474 -9.65 -12.23 -0.78
C LEU A 474 -8.53 -11.23 -1.12
N GLY A 475 -7.28 -11.70 -1.13
CA GLY A 475 -6.11 -10.87 -1.45
C GLY A 475 -5.90 -10.68 -2.95
N ASN A 476 -4.79 -10.00 -3.29
CA ASN A 476 -4.41 -9.72 -4.68
C ASN A 476 -4.20 -11.01 -5.48
N ALA A 477 -3.46 -11.99 -4.93
CA ALA A 477 -3.23 -13.25 -5.61
C ALA A 477 -4.53 -14.04 -5.82
N ALA A 478 -5.50 -13.96 -4.90
CA ALA A 478 -6.83 -14.56 -5.08
C ALA A 478 -7.66 -13.84 -6.16
N ALA A 479 -7.58 -12.50 -6.24
CA ALA A 479 -8.26 -11.71 -7.28
C ALA A 479 -7.69 -11.96 -8.68
N GLN A 480 -6.38 -12.19 -8.77
CA GLN A 480 -5.65 -12.43 -10.01
C GLN A 480 -5.66 -13.91 -10.45
N HIS A 481 -6.18 -14.80 -9.59
CA HIS A 481 -6.16 -16.25 -9.78
C HIS A 481 -7.02 -16.72 -10.97
N PRO A 482 -6.64 -17.81 -11.68
CA PRO A 482 -7.48 -18.42 -12.73
C PRO A 482 -8.83 -18.97 -12.28
N GLN A 483 -9.04 -19.13 -10.97
CA GLN A 483 -10.30 -19.57 -10.35
C GLN A 483 -10.89 -18.48 -9.42
N ALA A 484 -10.60 -17.20 -9.65
CA ALA A 484 -11.01 -16.11 -8.76
C ALA A 484 -12.52 -16.06 -8.51
N SER A 485 -13.33 -16.37 -9.53
CA SER A 485 -14.80 -16.45 -9.44
C SER A 485 -15.28 -17.56 -8.51
N GLN A 486 -14.64 -18.73 -8.54
CA GLN A 486 -14.95 -19.85 -7.65
C GLN A 486 -14.55 -19.55 -6.20
N LEU A 487 -13.38 -18.91 -6.02
CA LEU A 487 -12.93 -18.44 -4.69
C LEU A 487 -13.94 -17.45 -4.11
N LEU A 488 -14.45 -16.51 -4.92
CA LEU A 488 -15.49 -15.58 -4.49
C LEU A 488 -16.81 -16.28 -4.13
N ALA A 489 -17.24 -17.27 -4.92
CA ALA A 489 -18.47 -18.02 -4.65
C ALA A 489 -18.38 -18.79 -3.32
N LEU A 490 -17.27 -19.49 -3.10
CA LEU A 490 -17.01 -20.20 -1.84
C LEU A 490 -16.89 -19.25 -0.65
N ALA A 491 -16.20 -18.11 -0.82
CA ALA A 491 -16.10 -17.09 0.22
C ALA A 491 -17.48 -16.50 0.58
N ASN A 492 -18.34 -16.20 -0.40
CA ASN A 492 -19.71 -15.75 -0.18
C ASN A 492 -20.54 -16.81 0.55
N TRP A 493 -20.40 -18.08 0.17
CA TRP A 493 -21.12 -19.18 0.84
C TRP A 493 -20.68 -19.31 2.30
N ILE A 494 -19.37 -19.33 2.58
CA ILE A 494 -18.83 -19.40 3.95
C ILE A 494 -19.29 -18.18 4.76
N ALA A 495 -19.20 -16.99 4.17
CA ALA A 495 -19.62 -15.75 4.81
C ALA A 495 -21.11 -15.79 5.20
N THR A 496 -21.98 -16.25 4.29
CA THR A 496 -23.42 -16.42 4.54
C THR A 496 -23.67 -17.43 5.67
N ALA A 497 -23.01 -18.59 5.62
CA ALA A 497 -23.21 -19.66 6.61
C ALA A 497 -22.63 -19.34 8.00
N THR A 498 -21.67 -18.40 8.08
CA THR A 498 -21.03 -18.00 9.34
C THR A 498 -21.49 -16.64 9.85
N GLY A 499 -22.13 -15.80 9.03
CA GLY A 499 -22.41 -14.40 9.34
C GLY A 499 -21.17 -13.50 9.27
N ALA A 500 -20.14 -13.89 8.50
CA ALA A 500 -18.99 -13.03 8.23
C ALA A 500 -19.26 -12.07 7.06
N SER A 501 -18.54 -10.96 7.00
CA SER A 501 -18.45 -10.15 5.78
C SER A 501 -17.54 -10.84 4.77
N VAL A 502 -17.75 -10.59 3.48
CA VAL A 502 -16.86 -11.04 2.40
C VAL A 502 -16.37 -9.83 1.62
N GLY A 503 -15.10 -9.82 1.24
CA GLY A 503 -14.60 -8.79 0.33
C GLY A 503 -13.19 -9.00 -0.17
N TYR A 504 -12.80 -8.14 -1.10
CA TYR A 504 -11.46 -8.10 -1.68
C TYR A 504 -10.62 -7.01 -1.00
N LEU A 505 -9.35 -7.32 -0.74
CA LEU A 505 -8.40 -6.28 -0.32
C LEU A 505 -8.17 -5.25 -1.43
N THR A 506 -8.31 -5.67 -2.71
CA THR A 506 -8.14 -4.88 -3.95
C THR A 506 -6.72 -4.33 -4.16
N GLU A 507 -6.22 -4.28 -5.39
CA GLU A 507 -4.78 -4.11 -5.62
C GLU A 507 -4.26 -2.67 -5.50
N ALA A 508 -5.06 -1.67 -5.89
CA ALA A 508 -4.60 -0.28 -6.05
C ALA A 508 -5.59 0.73 -5.46
N ALA A 509 -5.13 1.98 -5.33
CA ALA A 509 -5.89 3.07 -4.69
C ALA A 509 -7.26 3.34 -5.31
N ASN A 510 -7.46 2.99 -6.59
CA ASN A 510 -8.69 3.25 -7.30
C ASN A 510 -9.32 2.01 -7.96
N THR A 511 -9.00 0.80 -7.50
CA THR A 511 -9.60 -0.44 -8.06
C THR A 511 -11.13 -0.45 -7.92
N VAL A 512 -11.68 0.10 -6.84
CA VAL A 512 -13.13 0.24 -6.67
C VAL A 512 -13.68 1.30 -7.64
N GLY A 513 -13.01 2.45 -7.75
CA GLY A 513 -13.41 3.53 -8.65
C GLY A 513 -13.40 3.12 -10.12
N ALA A 514 -12.40 2.35 -10.55
CA ALA A 514 -12.29 1.80 -11.91
C ALA A 514 -13.53 0.98 -12.30
N GLN A 515 -14.06 0.17 -11.39
CA GLN A 515 -15.30 -0.59 -11.60
C GLN A 515 -16.53 0.32 -11.65
N LEU A 516 -16.62 1.29 -10.72
CA LEU A 516 -17.77 2.21 -10.62
C LEU A 516 -17.97 3.08 -11.88
N VAL A 517 -16.87 3.47 -12.53
CA VAL A 517 -16.91 4.25 -13.78
C VAL A 517 -16.95 3.39 -15.03
N GLY A 518 -17.06 2.07 -14.87
CA GLY A 518 -17.14 1.13 -15.98
C GLY A 518 -15.87 1.10 -16.83
N ALA A 519 -14.67 1.21 -16.23
CA ALA A 519 -13.40 0.92 -16.90
C ALA A 519 -13.18 -0.61 -17.03
N VAL A 520 -14.24 -1.32 -17.38
CA VAL A 520 -14.32 -2.77 -17.60
C VAL A 520 -15.11 -3.02 -18.89
N PRO A 521 -14.93 -4.18 -19.54
CA PRO A 521 -15.58 -4.45 -20.81
C PRO A 521 -17.09 -4.49 -20.61
N SER A 522 -17.81 -3.91 -21.56
CA SER A 522 -19.26 -3.98 -21.66
C SER A 522 -19.67 -4.80 -22.88
N GLN A 523 -20.91 -5.31 -22.90
CA GLN A 523 -21.45 -6.03 -24.06
C GLN A 523 -20.52 -7.18 -24.54
N ALA A 524 -20.10 -7.14 -25.81
CA ALA A 524 -19.19 -8.10 -26.44
C ALA A 524 -17.72 -7.61 -26.48
N GLY A 525 -17.36 -6.62 -25.65
CA GLY A 525 -16.01 -6.10 -25.54
C GLY A 525 -15.01 -7.13 -25.00
N LEU A 526 -13.78 -7.05 -25.48
CA LEU A 526 -12.67 -7.90 -25.07
C LEU A 526 -12.17 -7.52 -23.68
N ASN A 527 -11.86 -8.50 -22.85
CA ASN A 527 -11.21 -8.29 -21.55
C ASN A 527 -9.69 -8.09 -21.67
N ALA A 528 -9.03 -7.70 -20.57
CA ALA A 528 -7.60 -7.42 -20.57
C ALA A 528 -6.75 -8.58 -21.11
N ALA A 529 -7.06 -9.83 -20.74
CA ALA A 529 -6.32 -11.00 -21.23
C ALA A 529 -6.49 -11.22 -22.74
N GLN A 530 -7.71 -11.02 -23.27
CA GLN A 530 -7.99 -11.12 -24.70
C GLN A 530 -7.38 -9.98 -25.52
N MET A 531 -7.33 -8.77 -24.97
CA MET A 531 -6.66 -7.63 -25.59
C MET A 531 -5.15 -7.86 -25.66
N LEU A 532 -4.55 -8.38 -24.57
CA LEU A 532 -3.12 -8.69 -24.45
C LEU A 532 -2.71 -10.03 -25.08
N SER A 533 -3.58 -10.70 -25.83
CA SER A 533 -3.27 -11.91 -26.59
C SER A 533 -3.22 -11.71 -28.11
N GLY A 534 -3.35 -10.47 -28.60
CA GLY A 534 -3.14 -10.10 -30.01
C GLY A 534 -4.41 -9.79 -30.80
N SER A 535 -5.52 -9.50 -30.13
CA SER A 535 -6.82 -9.26 -30.78
C SER A 535 -7.00 -7.83 -31.32
N LEU A 536 -6.15 -6.88 -30.91
CA LEU A 536 -6.31 -5.46 -31.22
C LEU A 536 -5.40 -5.00 -32.37
N LYS A 537 -5.88 -4.01 -33.14
CA LYS A 537 -5.10 -3.25 -34.12
C LYS A 537 -4.62 -1.91 -33.57
N ALA A 538 -5.34 -1.34 -32.60
CA ALA A 538 -4.85 -0.21 -31.82
C ALA A 538 -5.07 -0.43 -30.33
N CYS A 539 -4.09 -0.09 -29.51
CA CYS A 539 -4.19 -0.14 -28.06
C CYS A 539 -3.77 1.20 -27.43
N VAL A 540 -4.60 1.74 -26.53
CA VAL A 540 -4.27 2.88 -25.69
C VAL A 540 -3.94 2.39 -24.28
N LEU A 541 -2.70 2.57 -23.84
CA LEU A 541 -2.23 2.25 -22.50
C LEU A 541 -2.23 3.52 -21.65
N MET A 542 -2.77 3.47 -20.43
CA MET A 542 -2.75 4.60 -19.49
C MET A 542 -2.19 4.17 -18.13
N ASN A 543 -0.96 4.63 -17.83
CA ASN A 543 -0.17 4.21 -16.67
C ASN A 543 -0.01 2.68 -16.54
N VAL A 544 0.02 1.96 -17.66
CA VAL A 544 0.26 0.51 -17.71
C VAL A 544 1.64 0.27 -18.32
N GLU A 545 2.48 -0.49 -17.64
CA GLU A 545 3.77 -0.99 -18.14
C GLU A 545 3.62 -2.49 -18.42
N PRO A 546 3.26 -2.92 -19.65
CA PRO A 546 2.80 -4.30 -19.91
C PRO A 546 3.82 -5.39 -19.54
N ALA A 547 5.12 -5.08 -19.60
CA ALA A 547 6.19 -5.97 -19.17
C ALA A 547 6.14 -6.32 -17.67
N PHE A 548 5.51 -5.47 -16.86
CA PHE A 548 5.49 -5.57 -15.40
C PHE A 548 4.06 -5.66 -14.82
N ASP A 549 3.07 -5.19 -15.56
CA ASP A 549 1.69 -5.03 -15.10
C ASP A 549 0.72 -6.04 -15.72
N ALA A 550 1.19 -6.98 -16.54
CA ALA A 550 0.35 -7.99 -17.17
C ALA A 550 0.41 -9.36 -16.47
N ALA A 551 -0.70 -10.10 -16.49
CA ALA A 551 -0.78 -11.48 -16.00
C ALA A 551 0.17 -12.43 -16.75
N ASN A 552 0.42 -12.14 -18.03
CA ASN A 552 1.35 -12.86 -18.91
C ASN A 552 2.20 -11.83 -19.67
N PRO A 553 3.30 -11.33 -19.09
CA PRO A 553 4.06 -10.21 -19.65
C PRO A 553 4.68 -10.53 -21.01
N SER A 554 5.21 -11.74 -21.20
CA SER A 554 5.78 -12.16 -22.49
C SER A 554 4.76 -12.21 -23.62
N GLY A 555 3.54 -12.70 -23.34
CA GLY A 555 2.43 -12.66 -24.29
C GLY A 555 1.94 -11.24 -24.56
N ALA A 556 1.83 -10.42 -23.51
CA ALA A 556 1.35 -9.03 -23.61
C ALA A 556 2.25 -8.17 -24.52
N ILE A 557 3.58 -8.24 -24.35
CA ILE A 557 4.51 -7.48 -25.18
C ILE A 557 4.41 -7.90 -26.64
N LYS A 558 4.45 -9.21 -26.94
CA LYS A 558 4.33 -9.73 -28.31
C LYS A 558 3.00 -9.35 -28.97
N ALA A 559 1.90 -9.39 -28.20
CA ALA A 559 0.59 -8.97 -28.68
C ALA A 559 0.57 -7.48 -29.06
N LEU A 560 1.15 -6.62 -28.23
CA LEU A 560 1.21 -5.18 -28.47
C LEU A 560 2.16 -4.81 -29.62
N GLU A 561 3.30 -5.50 -29.75
CA GLU A 561 4.20 -5.36 -30.90
C GLU A 561 3.53 -5.73 -32.23
N SER A 562 2.53 -6.60 -32.21
CA SER A 562 1.77 -7.00 -33.40
C SER A 562 0.64 -6.04 -33.77
N ALA A 563 0.31 -5.07 -32.91
CA ALA A 563 -0.69 -4.06 -33.20
C ALA A 563 -0.15 -3.02 -34.20
N ASN A 564 -1.03 -2.40 -34.98
CA ASN A 564 -0.65 -1.35 -35.92
C ASN A 564 -0.29 -0.04 -35.21
N MET A 565 -0.85 0.18 -34.02
CA MET A 565 -0.54 1.34 -33.20
C MET A 565 -0.73 1.09 -31.71
N VAL A 566 0.27 1.44 -30.91
CA VAL A 566 0.20 1.47 -29.45
C VAL A 566 0.52 2.87 -28.95
N VAL A 567 -0.42 3.47 -28.21
CA VAL A 567 -0.29 4.81 -27.61
C VAL A 567 -0.19 4.65 -26.11
N ALA A 568 0.91 5.09 -25.50
CA ALA A 568 1.10 5.04 -24.05
C ALA A 568 1.03 6.44 -23.43
N LEU A 569 -0.01 6.68 -22.63
CA LEU A 569 -0.12 7.80 -21.70
C LEU A 569 0.63 7.41 -20.43
N THR A 570 1.81 7.98 -20.21
CA THR A 570 2.69 7.60 -19.09
C THR A 570 3.44 8.81 -18.50
N SER A 571 3.81 8.71 -17.23
CA SER A 571 4.67 9.69 -16.56
C SER A 571 6.17 9.49 -16.85
N PHE A 572 6.56 8.30 -17.36
CA PHE A 572 7.96 7.89 -17.47
C PHE A 572 8.33 7.43 -18.87
N LYS A 573 9.53 7.81 -19.32
CA LYS A 573 10.03 7.52 -20.66
C LYS A 573 10.22 6.02 -20.90
N THR A 574 10.66 5.28 -19.88
CA THR A 574 11.01 3.85 -19.96
C THR A 574 9.81 2.92 -19.85
N ALA A 575 8.61 3.43 -19.59
CA ALA A 575 7.42 2.65 -19.24
C ALA A 575 6.93 1.68 -20.33
N ALA A 576 7.11 2.03 -21.61
CA ALA A 576 6.54 1.27 -22.73
C ALA A 576 7.38 1.35 -24.02
N LEU A 577 8.69 1.62 -23.94
CA LEU A 577 9.54 1.80 -25.13
C LEU A 577 9.56 0.58 -26.06
N ASP A 578 9.38 -0.61 -25.48
CA ASP A 578 9.47 -1.89 -26.18
C ASP A 578 8.25 -2.14 -27.08
N CYS A 579 7.08 -1.58 -26.73
CA CYS A 579 5.82 -1.87 -27.43
C CYS A 579 5.07 -0.64 -27.96
N ALA A 580 5.40 0.57 -27.52
CA ALA A 580 4.67 1.79 -27.93
C ALA A 580 5.20 2.40 -29.25
N ASP A 581 4.30 3.03 -29.98
CA ASP A 581 4.59 3.90 -31.13
C ASP A 581 4.50 5.39 -30.79
N VAL A 582 3.72 5.72 -29.76
CA VAL A 582 3.53 7.08 -29.27
C VAL A 582 3.59 7.09 -27.74
N LEU A 583 4.39 7.99 -27.17
CA LEU A 583 4.39 8.29 -25.74
C LEU A 583 3.82 9.68 -25.51
N LEU A 584 2.79 9.77 -24.67
CA LEU A 584 2.15 11.03 -24.27
C LEU A 584 2.45 11.29 -22.78
N PRO A 585 3.17 12.38 -22.43
CA PRO A 585 3.53 12.66 -21.03
C PRO A 585 2.32 13.08 -20.21
N ILE A 586 1.97 12.25 -19.24
CA ILE A 586 0.93 12.57 -18.27
C ILE A 586 1.49 12.89 -16.89
N ALA A 587 0.71 13.68 -16.15
CA ALA A 587 1.06 14.11 -14.80
C ALA A 587 0.80 12.99 -13.76
N PRO A 588 1.73 12.69 -12.84
CA PRO A 588 1.46 11.84 -11.67
C PRO A 588 0.52 12.54 -10.66
N PHE A 589 0.10 11.82 -9.63
CA PHE A 589 -0.88 12.27 -8.62
C PHE A 589 -0.51 13.59 -7.91
N THR A 590 0.76 13.97 -7.87
CA THR A 590 1.23 15.24 -7.29
C THR A 590 1.04 16.44 -8.21
N GLU A 591 0.79 16.23 -9.49
CA GLU A 591 0.73 17.24 -10.55
C GLU A 591 -0.67 17.38 -11.18
N THR A 592 -1.58 16.48 -10.81
CA THR A 592 -2.97 16.42 -11.31
C THR A 592 -3.97 16.49 -10.15
N SER A 593 -5.20 16.91 -10.47
CA SER A 593 -6.36 16.76 -9.58
C SER A 593 -7.16 15.55 -9.99
N GLY A 594 -7.79 14.90 -9.02
CA GLY A 594 -8.68 13.78 -9.27
C GLY A 594 -9.13 13.11 -7.98
N THR A 595 -9.79 11.97 -8.15
CA THR A 595 -10.45 11.25 -7.07
C THR A 595 -10.08 9.77 -7.08
N PHE A 596 -9.77 9.24 -5.91
CA PHE A 596 -9.64 7.81 -5.68
C PHE A 596 -10.80 7.30 -4.83
N VAL A 597 -11.31 6.12 -5.19
CA VAL A 597 -12.26 5.35 -4.38
C VAL A 597 -11.53 4.13 -3.84
N ASN A 598 -11.22 4.16 -2.54
CA ASN A 598 -10.39 3.16 -1.87
C ASN A 598 -11.15 1.83 -1.64
N ALA A 599 -10.49 0.84 -0.99
CA ALA A 599 -11.04 -0.50 -0.78
C ALA A 599 -12.40 -0.54 -0.07
N GLU A 600 -12.65 0.36 0.89
CA GLU A 600 -13.93 0.44 1.61
C GLU A 600 -15.01 1.23 0.85
N GLY A 601 -14.69 1.75 -0.34
CA GLY A 601 -15.58 2.57 -1.14
C GLY A 601 -15.59 4.06 -0.77
N ARG A 602 -14.62 4.53 0.02
CA ARG A 602 -14.52 5.94 0.39
C ARG A 602 -13.99 6.77 -0.78
N VAL A 603 -14.76 7.78 -1.16
CA VAL A 603 -14.41 8.77 -2.18
C VAL A 603 -13.47 9.81 -1.59
N GLN A 604 -12.25 9.93 -2.14
CA GLN A 604 -11.22 10.85 -1.67
C GLN A 604 -10.67 11.67 -2.84
N SER A 605 -11.05 12.95 -2.90
CA SER A 605 -10.57 13.89 -3.93
C SER A 605 -9.33 14.65 -3.45
N PHE A 606 -8.44 14.94 -4.39
CA PHE A 606 -7.20 15.69 -4.15
C PHE A 606 -6.88 16.63 -5.32
N HIS A 607 -5.96 17.56 -5.08
CA HIS A 607 -5.52 18.54 -6.06
C HIS A 607 -4.03 18.39 -6.37
N GLY A 608 -3.61 18.81 -7.56
CA GLY A 608 -2.20 18.93 -7.91
C GLY A 608 -1.50 19.89 -6.95
N VAL A 609 -0.42 19.43 -6.34
CA VAL A 609 0.36 20.17 -5.34
C VAL A 609 1.55 20.91 -5.94
N VAL A 610 1.98 20.50 -7.13
CA VAL A 610 2.98 21.16 -7.97
C VAL A 610 2.47 21.22 -9.42
N ARG A 611 3.06 22.08 -10.23
CA ARG A 611 2.79 22.14 -11.68
C ARG A 611 3.39 20.92 -12.39
N PRO A 612 2.74 20.42 -13.45
CA PRO A 612 3.30 19.36 -14.28
C PRO A 612 4.72 19.63 -14.75
N LEU A 613 5.56 18.59 -14.79
CA LEU A 613 6.95 18.70 -15.21
C LEU A 613 7.06 18.83 -16.74
N GLY A 614 7.80 19.84 -17.20
CA GLY A 614 7.99 20.10 -18.63
C GLY A 614 6.65 20.35 -19.35
N ASP A 615 6.44 19.66 -20.46
CA ASP A 615 5.19 19.68 -21.22
C ASP A 615 4.20 18.60 -20.79
N ALA A 616 4.41 17.87 -19.70
CA ALA A 616 3.41 16.93 -19.19
C ALA A 616 2.06 17.63 -18.92
N ARG A 617 0.97 16.87 -19.06
CA ARG A 617 -0.40 17.37 -18.82
C ARG A 617 -1.19 16.34 -18.00
N PRO A 618 -2.13 16.75 -17.12
CA PRO A 618 -3.11 15.84 -16.53
C PRO A 618 -3.76 14.92 -17.57
N ALA A 619 -3.82 13.61 -17.32
CA ALA A 619 -4.29 12.67 -18.35
C ALA A 619 -5.76 12.95 -18.73
N TRP A 620 -6.59 13.40 -17.79
CA TRP A 620 -7.97 13.80 -18.07
C TRP A 620 -8.04 14.93 -19.11
N LYS A 621 -7.09 15.88 -19.11
CA LYS A 621 -7.02 16.95 -20.11
C LYS A 621 -6.59 16.41 -21.48
N VAL A 622 -5.65 15.46 -21.49
CA VAL A 622 -5.19 14.81 -22.73
C VAL A 622 -6.35 14.03 -23.37
N LEU A 623 -7.04 13.20 -22.59
CA LEU A 623 -8.22 12.44 -23.03
C LEU A 623 -9.35 13.36 -23.50
N ARG A 624 -9.55 14.48 -22.80
CA ARG A 624 -10.51 15.52 -23.20
C ARG A 624 -10.24 16.08 -24.58
N VAL A 625 -9.01 16.51 -24.83
CA VAL A 625 -8.62 17.06 -26.14
C VAL A 625 -8.72 15.98 -27.22
N LEU A 626 -8.23 14.77 -26.94
CA LEU A 626 -8.29 13.66 -27.88
C LEU A 626 -9.73 13.28 -28.26
N GLY A 627 -10.64 13.23 -27.28
CA GLY A 627 -12.08 13.01 -27.52
C GLY A 627 -12.69 14.04 -28.45
N ASN A 628 -12.38 15.33 -28.24
CA ASN A 628 -12.83 16.41 -29.13
C ASN A 628 -12.25 16.29 -30.55
N MET A 629 -10.96 15.96 -30.68
CA MET A 629 -10.31 15.77 -32.00
C MET A 629 -10.87 14.58 -32.77
N LEU A 630 -11.32 13.53 -32.07
CA LEU A 630 -11.97 12.36 -32.64
C LEU A 630 -13.47 12.56 -32.91
N GLY A 631 -14.02 13.74 -32.62
CA GLY A 631 -15.44 14.04 -32.81
C GLY A 631 -16.37 13.30 -31.85
N VAL A 632 -15.86 12.82 -30.70
CA VAL A 632 -16.66 12.13 -29.70
C VAL A 632 -17.41 13.14 -28.83
N ALA A 633 -18.73 12.98 -28.71
CA ALA A 633 -19.57 13.87 -27.93
C ALA A 633 -19.30 13.78 -26.41
N GLY A 634 -19.60 14.86 -25.69
CA GLY A 634 -19.54 14.89 -24.23
C GLY A 634 -18.15 15.06 -23.63
N PHE A 635 -17.19 15.63 -24.36
CA PHE A 635 -15.84 15.94 -23.85
C PHE A 635 -15.62 17.44 -23.57
N ASN A 636 -16.69 18.21 -23.38
CA ASN A 636 -16.63 19.66 -23.12
C ASN A 636 -16.46 19.99 -21.62
N PHE A 637 -15.59 19.27 -20.91
CA PHE A 637 -15.33 19.51 -19.48
C PHE A 637 -14.35 20.67 -19.27
N GLU A 638 -14.56 21.47 -18.23
CA GLU A 638 -13.66 22.57 -17.87
C GLU A 638 -12.74 22.19 -16.71
N THR A 639 -13.24 21.38 -15.77
CA THR A 639 -12.54 20.98 -14.55
C THR A 639 -12.56 19.46 -14.34
N SER A 640 -11.67 18.95 -13.49
CA SER A 640 -11.73 17.54 -13.06
C SER A 640 -13.00 17.25 -12.24
N GLU A 641 -13.53 18.24 -11.52
CA GLU A 641 -14.76 18.08 -10.73
C GLU A 641 -15.99 17.86 -11.63
N ASP A 642 -16.05 18.49 -12.81
CA ASP A 642 -17.12 18.23 -13.79
C ASP A 642 -17.08 16.77 -14.25
N VAL A 643 -15.87 16.24 -14.51
CA VAL A 643 -15.66 14.85 -14.89
C VAL A 643 -16.06 13.93 -13.73
N ARG A 644 -15.65 14.25 -12.50
CA ARG A 644 -16.00 13.49 -11.29
C ARG A 644 -17.51 13.42 -11.08
N ALA A 645 -18.20 14.55 -11.24
CA ALA A 645 -19.64 14.65 -11.10
C ALA A 645 -20.36 13.79 -12.15
N GLU A 646 -19.89 13.77 -13.40
CA GLU A 646 -20.42 12.86 -14.42
C GLU A 646 -20.10 11.38 -14.09
N ALA A 647 -18.87 11.10 -13.66
CA ALA A 647 -18.38 9.74 -13.45
C ALA A 647 -19.02 9.04 -12.24
N LEU A 648 -19.16 9.74 -11.12
CA LEU A 648 -19.64 9.17 -9.86
C LEU A 648 -21.02 9.67 -9.45
N GLY A 649 -21.50 10.80 -9.98
CA GLY A 649 -22.66 11.49 -9.43
C GLY A 649 -22.40 12.02 -8.03
N ASP A 650 -23.37 11.81 -7.13
CA ASP A 650 -23.20 12.07 -5.70
C ASP A 650 -22.35 10.97 -5.05
N GLY A 651 -21.18 11.36 -4.54
CA GLY A 651 -20.25 10.47 -3.85
C GLY A 651 -20.86 9.75 -2.64
N ALA A 652 -21.87 10.32 -1.98
CA ALA A 652 -22.57 9.67 -0.87
C ALA A 652 -23.33 8.40 -1.31
N THR A 653 -23.68 8.29 -2.59
CA THR A 653 -24.40 7.12 -3.13
C THR A 653 -23.50 5.93 -3.42
N VAL A 654 -22.16 6.10 -3.38
CA VAL A 654 -21.19 5.03 -3.70
C VAL A 654 -21.42 3.79 -2.85
N ALA A 655 -21.72 3.94 -1.56
CA ALA A 655 -21.98 2.82 -0.66
C ALA A 655 -23.09 1.87 -1.16
N SER A 656 -24.11 2.39 -1.84
CA SER A 656 -25.22 1.59 -2.40
C SER A 656 -24.83 0.76 -3.63
N ARG A 657 -23.67 1.06 -4.23
CA ARG A 657 -23.12 0.39 -5.42
C ARG A 657 -22.04 -0.63 -5.07
N LEU A 658 -21.71 -0.83 -3.80
CA LEU A 658 -20.70 -1.78 -3.36
C LEU A 658 -21.31 -3.17 -3.19
N ASN A 659 -20.84 -4.17 -3.93
CA ASN A 659 -21.44 -5.50 -3.92
C ASN A 659 -20.43 -6.62 -4.23
N ASN A 660 -20.33 -7.60 -3.34
CA ASN A 660 -19.46 -8.78 -3.49
C ASN A 660 -20.21 -10.08 -3.86
N ALA A 661 -21.53 -10.02 -4.08
CA ALA A 661 -22.34 -11.17 -4.44
C ALA A 661 -22.00 -11.73 -5.84
N THR A 662 -22.02 -13.04 -5.98
CA THR A 662 -21.77 -13.75 -7.24
C THR A 662 -22.78 -14.88 -7.42
N SER A 663 -23.09 -15.20 -8.68
CA SER A 663 -23.90 -16.37 -9.06
C SER A 663 -23.05 -17.51 -9.65
N THR A 664 -21.72 -17.42 -9.57
CA THR A 664 -20.80 -18.46 -10.05
C THR A 664 -21.09 -19.78 -9.34
N VAL A 665 -21.24 -20.85 -10.14
CA VAL A 665 -21.35 -22.21 -9.64
C VAL A 665 -19.94 -22.72 -9.31
N VAL A 666 -19.78 -23.35 -8.15
CA VAL A 666 -18.50 -23.93 -7.75
C VAL A 666 -18.33 -25.27 -8.46
N GLU A 667 -17.23 -25.43 -9.17
CA GLU A 667 -16.90 -26.65 -9.92
C GLU A 667 -15.59 -27.24 -9.44
N GLN A 668 -15.40 -28.54 -9.68
CA GLN A 668 -14.16 -29.20 -9.31
C GLN A 668 -13.07 -28.84 -10.32
N ALA A 669 -12.03 -28.14 -9.87
CA ALA A 669 -10.87 -27.85 -10.69
C ALA A 669 -9.99 -29.08 -10.87
N VAL A 670 -9.40 -29.22 -12.06
CA VAL A 670 -8.37 -30.23 -12.35
C VAL A 670 -7.00 -29.64 -12.01
N ALA A 671 -6.27 -30.30 -11.12
CA ALA A 671 -4.90 -29.92 -10.82
C ALA A 671 -3.98 -30.24 -12.01
N PRO A 672 -3.11 -29.31 -12.44
CA PRO A 672 -2.13 -29.60 -13.47
C PRO A 672 -1.09 -30.61 -12.95
N SER A 673 -0.49 -31.39 -13.85
CA SER A 673 0.64 -32.24 -13.51
C SER A 673 1.91 -31.40 -13.38
N GLY A 674 2.68 -31.59 -12.29
CA GLY A 674 3.99 -30.97 -12.10
C GLY A 674 3.99 -29.77 -11.14
N PHE A 675 4.94 -28.86 -11.33
CA PHE A 675 5.08 -27.66 -10.49
C PHE A 675 4.27 -26.49 -11.04
N GLU A 676 3.71 -25.71 -10.13
CA GLU A 676 2.87 -24.55 -10.41
C GLU A 676 3.55 -23.27 -9.94
N ARG A 677 3.50 -22.23 -10.77
CA ARG A 677 3.93 -20.88 -10.42
C ARG A 677 2.92 -20.22 -9.48
N ILE A 678 3.42 -19.65 -8.39
CA ILE A 678 2.76 -18.59 -7.63
C ILE A 678 3.60 -17.33 -7.75
N SER A 679 2.97 -16.21 -8.08
CA SER A 679 3.64 -14.92 -8.21
C SER A 679 3.11 -13.92 -7.19
N ASP A 680 4.04 -13.32 -6.44
CA ASP A 680 3.85 -12.02 -5.81
C ASP A 680 4.32 -10.90 -6.72
N VAL A 681 3.83 -9.68 -6.48
CA VAL A 681 4.44 -8.45 -7.02
C VAL A 681 5.15 -7.79 -5.84
N PRO A 682 6.50 -7.70 -5.85
CA PRO A 682 7.23 -7.04 -4.77
C PRO A 682 6.72 -5.62 -4.51
N ILE A 683 6.72 -5.20 -3.24
CA ILE A 683 6.14 -3.91 -2.82
C ILE A 683 6.72 -2.71 -3.57
N TYR A 684 8.01 -2.75 -3.92
CA TYR A 684 8.71 -1.70 -4.67
C TYR A 684 8.79 -1.94 -6.19
N ALA A 685 7.98 -2.89 -6.67
CA ALA A 685 7.72 -3.16 -8.08
C ALA A 685 6.22 -3.02 -8.43
N ALA A 686 5.38 -2.63 -7.48
CA ALA A 686 3.92 -2.63 -7.59
C ALA A 686 3.39 -1.68 -8.68
N ASP A 687 4.01 -0.51 -8.83
CA ASP A 687 3.63 0.55 -9.77
C ASP A 687 4.83 1.34 -10.30
N ALA A 688 4.57 2.22 -11.27
CA ALA A 688 5.60 2.97 -11.99
C ALA A 688 6.39 3.97 -11.12
N LEU A 689 5.80 4.51 -10.04
CA LEU A 689 6.48 5.44 -9.14
C LEU A 689 7.46 4.69 -8.24
N VAL A 690 7.01 3.60 -7.59
CA VAL A 690 7.88 2.87 -6.65
C VAL A 690 9.08 2.21 -7.35
N ARG A 691 8.93 1.78 -8.61
CA ARG A 691 10.02 1.26 -9.44
C ARG A 691 11.17 2.25 -9.65
N ARG A 692 10.87 3.55 -9.59
CA ARG A 692 11.81 4.64 -9.91
C ARG A 692 12.16 5.50 -8.70
N ALA A 693 11.86 5.02 -7.50
CA ALA A 693 12.23 5.66 -6.25
C ALA A 693 13.52 5.04 -5.71
N SER A 694 14.64 5.75 -5.87
CA SER A 694 15.98 5.20 -5.60
C SER A 694 16.15 4.70 -4.17
N GLY A 695 15.66 5.43 -3.16
CA GLY A 695 15.74 4.99 -1.77
C GLY A 695 15.03 3.66 -1.52
N LEU A 696 13.89 3.42 -2.17
CA LEU A 696 13.14 2.18 -2.07
C LEU A 696 13.87 1.02 -2.78
N GLN A 697 14.50 1.28 -3.92
CA GLN A 697 15.22 0.25 -4.70
C GLN A 697 16.50 -0.27 -4.01
N HIS A 698 17.00 0.42 -2.98
CA HIS A 698 18.17 -0.02 -2.18
C HIS A 698 17.79 -0.78 -0.91
N THR A 699 16.52 -1.05 -0.67
CA THR A 699 16.04 -1.77 0.53
C THR A 699 16.13 -3.28 0.35
N ALA A 700 16.02 -4.04 1.44
CA ALA A 700 15.97 -5.51 1.40
C ALA A 700 14.78 -6.05 0.58
N ASP A 701 13.63 -5.37 0.60
CA ASP A 701 12.44 -5.74 -0.18
C ASP A 701 12.61 -5.52 -1.70
N ALA A 702 13.60 -4.72 -2.11
CA ALA A 702 13.99 -4.52 -3.50
C ALA A 702 15.27 -5.31 -3.89
N ALA A 703 15.79 -6.15 -2.98
CA ALA A 703 16.96 -6.99 -3.25
C ALA A 703 16.72 -7.91 -4.47
N PRO A 704 17.79 -8.41 -5.11
CA PRO A 704 17.68 -9.26 -6.30
C PRO A 704 16.69 -10.39 -6.10
N LEU A 705 15.76 -10.54 -7.06
CA LEU A 705 14.72 -11.54 -6.98
C LEU A 705 15.29 -12.95 -6.85
N ALA A 706 14.64 -13.78 -6.04
CA ALA A 706 14.96 -15.19 -5.90
C ALA A 706 13.73 -16.06 -6.17
N VAL A 707 13.96 -17.22 -6.78
CA VAL A 707 12.96 -18.28 -6.92
C VAL A 707 12.91 -19.05 -5.62
N SER A 708 11.75 -19.06 -4.96
CA SER A 708 11.61 -19.85 -3.72
C SER A 708 11.08 -21.25 -4.04
N LEU A 709 11.77 -22.27 -3.53
CA LEU A 709 11.53 -23.68 -3.82
C LEU A 709 11.12 -24.44 -2.55
N PRO A 710 10.18 -25.40 -2.66
CA PRO A 710 9.81 -26.26 -1.55
C PRO A 710 10.95 -27.25 -1.21
N SER A 711 11.00 -27.69 0.04
CA SER A 711 12.10 -28.54 0.58
C SER A 711 12.37 -29.80 -0.25
N ALA A 712 11.32 -30.44 -0.77
CA ALA A 712 11.44 -31.65 -1.58
C ALA A 712 12.19 -31.36 -2.90
N LEU A 713 11.78 -30.32 -3.62
CA LEU A 713 12.42 -29.91 -4.88
C LEU A 713 13.85 -29.40 -4.65
N TRP A 714 14.06 -28.63 -3.58
CA TRP A 714 15.40 -28.17 -3.18
C TRP A 714 16.38 -29.32 -2.97
N THR A 715 15.93 -30.36 -2.27
CA THR A 715 16.72 -31.57 -1.99
C THR A 715 16.93 -32.40 -3.26
N GLN A 716 15.87 -32.57 -4.06
CA GLN A 716 15.92 -33.29 -5.34
C GLN A 716 16.95 -32.68 -6.31
N LEU A 717 17.03 -31.35 -6.37
CA LEU A 717 17.98 -30.64 -7.21
C LEU A 717 19.40 -30.56 -6.59
N GLY A 718 19.58 -30.96 -5.33
CA GLY A 718 20.88 -30.88 -4.64
C GLY A 718 21.41 -29.44 -4.58
N LEU A 719 20.54 -28.50 -4.21
CA LEU A 719 20.88 -27.07 -4.13
C LEU A 719 21.50 -26.71 -2.77
N THR A 720 22.37 -25.71 -2.79
CA THR A 720 22.96 -25.07 -1.60
C THR A 720 22.62 -23.59 -1.59
N ALA A 721 22.75 -22.92 -0.44
CA ALA A 721 22.51 -21.48 -0.36
C ALA A 721 23.37 -20.73 -1.39
N GLY A 722 22.77 -19.78 -2.11
CA GLY A 722 23.42 -19.03 -3.19
C GLY A 722 23.43 -19.72 -4.56
N ALA A 723 22.90 -20.95 -4.69
CA ALA A 723 22.72 -21.58 -6.00
C ALA A 723 21.72 -20.79 -6.87
N SER A 724 21.83 -20.95 -8.18
CA SER A 724 20.85 -20.43 -9.15
C SER A 724 20.11 -21.57 -9.83
N VAL A 725 18.90 -21.29 -10.29
CA VAL A 725 18.05 -22.24 -11.01
C VAL A 725 17.51 -21.61 -12.29
N GLY A 726 17.34 -22.45 -13.31
CA GLY A 726 16.61 -22.11 -14.53
C GLY A 726 15.15 -22.43 -14.32
N VAL A 727 14.28 -21.45 -14.56
CA VAL A 727 12.82 -21.63 -14.55
C VAL A 727 12.35 -21.56 -15.99
N SER A 728 11.63 -22.58 -16.45
CA SER A 728 11.04 -22.59 -17.79
C SER A 728 9.51 -22.67 -17.73
N GLN A 729 8.85 -21.94 -18.62
CA GLN A 729 7.40 -22.00 -18.81
C GLN A 729 7.06 -22.12 -20.29
N GLU A 730 6.12 -23.00 -20.62
CA GLU A 730 5.54 -23.02 -21.97
C GLU A 730 4.68 -21.78 -22.18
N THR A 731 4.89 -21.11 -23.29
CA THR A 731 4.09 -19.96 -23.73
C THR A 731 3.51 -20.23 -25.10
N ALA A 732 2.52 -19.44 -25.51
CA ALA A 732 1.97 -19.49 -26.87
C ALA A 732 3.03 -19.26 -27.98
N HIS A 733 4.22 -18.76 -27.61
CA HIS A 733 5.30 -18.41 -28.52
C HIS A 733 6.58 -19.25 -28.28
N GLY A 734 6.46 -20.40 -27.63
CA GLY A 734 7.57 -21.30 -27.31
C GLY A 734 7.97 -21.30 -25.84
N LEU A 735 9.11 -21.93 -25.55
CA LEU A 735 9.63 -22.06 -24.19
C LEU A 735 10.27 -20.74 -23.73
N ALA A 736 9.72 -20.13 -22.68
CA ALA A 736 10.33 -19.00 -21.99
C ALA A 736 11.18 -19.50 -20.83
N GLN A 737 12.38 -18.94 -20.66
CA GLN A 737 13.32 -19.36 -19.61
C GLN A 737 13.89 -18.14 -18.89
N ALA A 738 14.08 -18.24 -17.57
CA ALA A 738 14.79 -17.23 -16.78
C ALA A 738 15.70 -17.91 -15.74
N THR A 739 16.90 -17.38 -15.55
CA THR A 739 17.86 -17.86 -14.54
C THR A 739 17.92 -16.89 -13.38
N LEU A 740 17.66 -17.40 -12.17
CA LEU A 740 17.55 -16.60 -10.96
C LEU A 740 18.22 -17.31 -9.76
N PRO A 741 18.69 -16.56 -8.75
CA PRO A 741 19.04 -17.13 -7.46
C PRO A 741 17.92 -17.98 -6.88
N ALA A 742 18.25 -19.10 -6.25
CA ALA A 742 17.31 -19.98 -5.58
C ALA A 742 17.31 -19.75 -4.06
N LYS A 743 16.13 -19.79 -3.46
CA LYS A 743 15.92 -19.72 -2.01
C LYS A 743 15.10 -20.93 -1.55
N LEU A 744 15.51 -21.57 -0.46
CA LEU A 744 14.69 -22.58 0.19
C LEU A 744 13.55 -21.89 0.96
N ASP A 745 12.32 -22.29 0.68
CA ASP A 745 11.15 -21.94 1.50
C ASP A 745 10.39 -23.22 1.84
N ALA A 746 10.62 -23.71 3.06
CA ALA A 746 10.00 -24.93 3.55
C ALA A 746 8.49 -24.82 3.78
N SER A 747 7.94 -23.60 3.74
CA SER A 747 6.51 -23.36 3.95
C SER A 747 5.69 -23.46 2.67
N LEU A 748 6.32 -23.50 1.50
CA LEU A 748 5.66 -23.64 0.20
C LEU A 748 4.92 -24.99 0.10
N ALA A 749 3.77 -24.97 -0.59
CA ALA A 749 3.09 -26.19 -0.99
C ALA A 749 4.05 -27.07 -1.83
N PRO A 750 3.98 -28.41 -1.71
CA PRO A 750 4.97 -29.31 -2.33
C PRO A 750 5.15 -29.15 -3.84
N THR A 751 4.09 -28.75 -4.56
CA THR A 751 4.08 -28.53 -6.00
C THR A 751 4.06 -27.05 -6.39
N ALA A 752 4.21 -26.12 -5.44
CA ALA A 752 4.26 -24.68 -5.73
C ALA A 752 5.71 -24.17 -5.78
N VAL A 753 5.98 -23.27 -6.73
CA VAL A 753 7.24 -22.55 -6.87
C VAL A 753 6.93 -21.06 -6.93
N ARG A 754 7.53 -20.28 -6.02
CA ARG A 754 7.34 -18.83 -5.99
C ARG A 754 8.32 -18.15 -6.93
N VAL A 755 7.79 -17.45 -7.92
CA VAL A 755 8.55 -16.65 -8.88
C VAL A 755 7.94 -15.25 -8.94
N PRO A 756 8.60 -14.22 -8.39
CA PRO A 756 8.04 -12.87 -8.36
C PRO A 756 7.77 -12.32 -9.77
N ALA A 757 6.71 -11.53 -9.91
CA ALA A 757 6.35 -10.80 -11.11
C ALA A 757 6.75 -9.31 -11.00
N GLY A 758 6.50 -8.53 -12.05
CA GLY A 758 6.71 -7.08 -12.02
C GLY A 758 8.17 -6.62 -12.14
N HIS A 759 9.08 -7.48 -12.59
CA HIS A 759 10.52 -7.18 -12.69
C HIS A 759 11.12 -7.67 -14.01
N ALA A 760 12.13 -6.96 -14.51
CA ALA A 760 12.77 -7.28 -15.80
C ALA A 760 13.30 -8.71 -15.89
N ALA A 761 13.88 -9.23 -14.81
CA ALA A 761 14.40 -10.60 -14.74
C ALA A 761 13.33 -11.70 -14.93
N THR A 762 12.05 -11.40 -14.71
CA THR A 762 10.94 -12.37 -14.85
C THR A 762 9.92 -11.97 -15.91
N ALA A 763 10.09 -10.81 -16.57
CA ALA A 763 9.18 -10.29 -17.60
C ALA A 763 9.09 -11.17 -18.85
N MET A 764 10.13 -11.98 -19.13
CA MET A 764 10.12 -12.93 -20.24
C MET A 764 9.34 -14.21 -19.96
N LEU A 765 8.99 -14.50 -18.70
CA LEU A 765 8.23 -15.69 -18.34
C LEU A 765 6.76 -15.58 -18.75
N GLY A 766 6.07 -16.71 -18.70
CA GLY A 766 4.64 -16.81 -19.02
C GLY A 766 3.73 -16.28 -17.91
N ALA A 767 2.53 -16.86 -17.82
CA ALA A 767 1.50 -16.46 -16.87
C ALA A 767 1.97 -16.51 -15.40
N MET A 768 1.51 -15.56 -14.59
CA MET A 768 1.74 -15.47 -13.14
C MET A 768 1.25 -16.72 -12.37
N PHE A 769 0.25 -17.41 -12.92
CA PHE A 769 -0.23 -18.71 -12.47
C PHE A 769 -0.17 -19.69 -13.64
N GLY A 770 0.47 -20.84 -13.44
CA GLY A 770 0.56 -21.86 -14.48
C GLY A 770 1.69 -22.85 -14.23
N SER A 771 1.77 -23.88 -15.06
CA SER A 771 2.83 -24.89 -14.95
C SER A 771 4.21 -24.28 -15.23
N LEU A 772 5.23 -24.81 -14.56
CA LEU A 772 6.63 -24.49 -14.81
C LEU A 772 7.52 -25.71 -14.57
N THR A 773 8.74 -25.64 -15.10
CA THR A 773 9.83 -26.56 -14.77
C THR A 773 10.96 -25.78 -14.11
N VAL A 774 11.67 -26.44 -13.19
CA VAL A 774 12.85 -25.88 -12.52
C VAL A 774 14.00 -26.85 -12.69
N GLU A 775 15.13 -26.33 -13.15
CA GLU A 775 16.37 -27.09 -13.30
C GLU A 775 17.54 -26.37 -12.61
N LYS A 776 18.52 -27.16 -12.17
CA LYS A 776 19.76 -26.62 -11.62
C LYS A 776 20.64 -26.13 -12.78
N VAL A 777 21.19 -24.92 -12.64
CA VAL A 777 22.15 -24.32 -13.58
C VAL A 777 23.56 -24.76 -13.26
#